data_AF-A0A9P5J9E2-F1
#
_entry.id   AF-A0A9P5J9E2-F1
#
_cell.length_a   1.000
_cell.length_b   1.000
_cell.length_c   1.000
_cell.angle_alpha   90.00
_cell.angle_beta   90.00
_cell.angle_gamma   90.00
#
_symmetry.space_group_name_H-M   'P 1'
#
loop_
_entity.id
_entity.type
_entity.pdbx_description
1 polymer ?
#
loop_
_entity_poly.entity_id
_entity_poly.type
_entity_poly.pdbx_seq_one_letter_code
_entity_poly.pdbx_strand_id
1 'polypeptide(L)'
;MVVTPKSTFRDRVAANPQLTEAQIVNSGNKSSAPPTETDVTVVGGGIHGLIYSITTKLTHADEKDVNVALFEKAPRPQWKIGESTLPYFGTWLDTIGLKPEYMLRLFTLHDGLEFYILDRENQPEYKDFCARGPPPFLNLAYQLQRAMSELLLTVYAQRAGIDVWHGHAADVPNVKVGAEGDVIPIINKDDKSSFVNKAPLLVDATGRFRQFASKSGRVQRLEGINQDAFWAYFTCENEDGIAEELRHFEAGHTNHVCFPEGWMYLIRMVSWDGSPLANLIDMIHYILDHAAAKTQHDQIPSMTELAEMFGCKFQYIWSIGYAIRNDTPYPEAAELATYGTNEAERRFNFITKKYTKLTNVMKLFTRIEDHYGSDFAKWHIRKQLNYQSTVVSGPGWVTVGDGIGFTNPLLSPGINAGMGSDTLAAELTLASLRAKDETERREVWAKYDKYADGAVKSLHMMNQFLYATCLHPDIGAQVGFPLNMMAGHAKMKWGLARAAFITNIKEYYNYATHWVWGAQEPIYMRVAEKTLSLLGSDVHDFLKRPSDEVVKEITEFAATQRREAVGRGEYIGFPFRYFGWFRYFNNELEYDEVKYNTMDSIESQCHNCKTWYPRRNDFRICGACGVKRLESEYVIGWNEPLIPEYMIKYGKTTPTWDALNADHVAWLTERKARMEAEEAAKMAGVTDSMAATTM
;
A
#
# COMPACT_ATOMS: atom_id res chain seq x y z
N MET A 1 27.53 16.12 -9.80
CA MET A 1 26.88 17.43 -10.04
C MET A 1 26.40 17.94 -8.69
N VAL A 2 26.75 19.15 -8.27
CA VAL A 2 26.30 19.69 -6.97
C VAL A 2 24.85 20.17 -7.10
N VAL A 3 23.93 19.59 -6.33
CA VAL A 3 22.53 20.02 -6.31
C VAL A 3 22.40 21.18 -5.33
N THR A 4 22.05 22.36 -5.83
CA THR A 4 21.94 23.59 -5.02
C THR A 4 20.46 23.87 -4.71
N PRO A 5 20.08 24.13 -3.45
CA PRO A 5 18.71 24.43 -3.09
C PRO A 5 18.24 25.74 -3.73
N LYS A 6 16.96 25.80 -4.10
CA LYS A 6 16.31 26.98 -4.68
C LYS A 6 15.15 27.43 -3.79
N SER A 7 14.78 28.69 -3.92
CA SER A 7 13.66 29.33 -3.20
C SER A 7 12.54 29.78 -4.15
N THR A 8 12.45 29.18 -5.35
CA THR A 8 11.61 29.66 -6.45
C THR A 8 10.17 29.97 -6.04
N PHE A 9 9.52 29.09 -5.29
CA PHE A 9 8.12 29.28 -4.88
C PHE A 9 8.00 30.21 -3.69
N ARG A 10 8.95 30.17 -2.76
CA ARG A 10 9.03 31.14 -1.66
C ARG A 10 9.23 32.57 -2.18
N ASP A 11 10.08 32.76 -3.17
CA ASP A 11 10.36 34.07 -3.79
C ASP A 11 9.11 34.60 -4.52
N ARG A 12 8.33 33.71 -5.14
CA ARG A 12 7.02 34.08 -5.74
C ARG A 12 6.03 34.55 -4.68
N VAL A 13 5.92 33.85 -3.56
CA VAL A 13 5.05 34.25 -2.45
C VAL A 13 5.55 35.55 -1.79
N ALA A 14 6.86 35.73 -1.66
CA ALA A 14 7.44 36.97 -1.14
C ALA A 14 7.15 38.16 -2.07
N ALA A 15 7.22 37.96 -3.39
CA ALA A 15 6.91 38.98 -4.39
C ALA A 15 5.40 39.28 -4.48
N ASN A 16 4.53 38.29 -4.24
CA ASN A 16 3.09 38.46 -4.18
C ASN A 16 2.48 37.66 -3.01
N PRO A 17 2.37 38.27 -1.81
CA PRO A 17 1.82 37.60 -0.64
C PRO A 17 0.34 37.25 -0.72
N GLN A 18 -0.38 37.73 -1.74
CA GLN A 18 -1.81 37.49 -1.94
C GLN A 18 -2.10 36.24 -2.78
N LEU A 19 -1.07 35.49 -3.20
CA LEU A 19 -1.27 34.25 -3.95
C LEU A 19 -2.07 33.24 -3.12
N THR A 20 -3.16 32.73 -3.71
CA THR A 20 -3.91 31.62 -3.12
C THR A 20 -3.09 30.32 -3.16
N GLU A 21 -3.42 29.35 -2.30
CA GLU A 21 -2.76 28.04 -2.34
C GLU A 21 -2.81 27.40 -3.74
N ALA A 22 -3.95 27.53 -4.43
CA ALA A 22 -4.12 27.06 -5.80
C ALA A 22 -3.16 27.75 -6.76
N GLN A 23 -3.05 29.09 -6.68
CA GLN A 23 -2.13 29.84 -7.53
C GLN A 23 -0.67 29.46 -7.29
N ILE A 24 -0.28 29.19 -6.03
CA ILE A 24 1.07 28.74 -5.69
C ILE A 24 1.37 27.39 -6.37
N VAL A 25 0.51 26.39 -6.19
CA VAL A 25 0.71 25.05 -6.80
C VAL A 25 0.67 25.11 -8.33
N ASN A 26 -0.31 25.82 -8.88
CA ASN A 26 -0.50 25.93 -10.34
C ASN A 26 0.63 26.70 -11.02
N SER A 27 1.34 27.56 -10.30
CA SER A 27 2.54 28.23 -10.84
C SER A 27 3.68 27.25 -11.18
N GLY A 28 3.60 25.99 -10.75
CA GLY A 28 4.52 24.92 -11.14
C GLY A 28 4.22 24.33 -12.52
N ASN A 29 3.05 24.58 -13.10
CA ASN A 29 2.72 24.15 -14.47
C ASN A 29 3.62 24.82 -15.50
N LYS A 30 3.86 24.13 -16.63
CA LYS A 30 4.54 24.75 -17.78
C LYS A 30 3.64 25.80 -18.43
N SER A 31 2.34 25.54 -18.50
CA SER A 31 1.35 26.46 -19.04
C SER A 31 0.97 27.53 -18.02
N SER A 32 0.87 28.79 -18.47
CA SER A 32 0.48 29.92 -17.61
C SER A 32 -1.04 30.02 -17.39
N ALA A 33 -1.84 29.29 -18.16
CA ALA A 33 -3.29 29.21 -18.06
C ALA A 33 -3.77 27.78 -18.32
N PRO A 34 -4.94 27.38 -17.79
CA PRO A 34 -5.51 26.08 -18.05
C PRO A 34 -5.71 25.80 -19.54
N PRO A 35 -5.29 24.63 -20.06
CA PRO A 35 -5.47 24.31 -21.47
C PRO A 35 -6.96 24.13 -21.79
N THR A 36 -7.40 24.68 -22.93
CA THR A 36 -8.76 24.53 -23.45
C THR A 36 -8.92 23.32 -24.37
N GLU A 37 -7.82 22.65 -24.73
CA GLU A 37 -7.81 21.47 -25.59
C GLU A 37 -6.68 20.53 -25.17
N THR A 38 -6.98 19.24 -25.02
CA THR A 38 -6.06 18.18 -24.60
C THR A 38 -6.40 16.86 -25.27
N ASP A 39 -5.48 15.90 -25.28
CA ASP A 39 -5.81 14.52 -25.65
C ASP A 39 -6.61 13.83 -24.53
N VAL A 40 -6.22 14.10 -23.28
CA VAL A 40 -6.81 13.47 -22.09
C VAL A 40 -7.03 14.52 -21.00
N THR A 41 -8.25 14.56 -20.47
CA THR A 41 -8.57 15.31 -19.26
C THR A 41 -8.84 14.37 -18.10
N VAL A 42 -8.09 14.54 -17.02
CA VAL A 42 -8.24 13.79 -15.78
C VAL A 42 -8.96 14.66 -14.75
N VAL A 43 -10.02 14.12 -14.14
CA VAL A 43 -10.79 14.81 -13.10
C VAL A 43 -10.52 14.16 -11.75
N GLY A 44 -9.80 14.86 -10.88
CA GLY A 44 -9.39 14.40 -9.54
C GLY A 44 -7.88 14.21 -9.41
N GLY A 45 -7.24 15.02 -8.57
CA GLY A 45 -5.82 15.00 -8.21
C GLY A 45 -5.53 14.13 -6.98
N GLY A 46 -6.27 13.04 -6.81
CA GLY A 46 -5.88 11.97 -5.89
C GLY A 46 -4.70 11.16 -6.43
N ILE A 47 -4.15 10.29 -5.59
CA ILE A 47 -2.99 9.46 -5.95
C ILE A 47 -3.18 8.68 -7.28
N HIS A 48 -4.37 8.12 -7.51
CA HIS A 48 -4.69 7.37 -8.73
C HIS A 48 -4.73 8.25 -9.99
N GLY A 49 -5.28 9.46 -9.91
CA GLY A 49 -5.28 10.41 -11.02
C GLY A 49 -3.86 10.82 -11.41
N LEU A 50 -3.00 11.07 -10.42
CA LEU A 50 -1.60 11.40 -10.64
C LEU A 50 -0.80 10.21 -11.20
N ILE A 51 -0.99 9.00 -10.66
CA ILE A 51 -0.37 7.77 -11.17
C ILE A 51 -0.77 7.53 -12.62
N TYR A 52 -2.06 7.63 -12.95
CA TYR A 52 -2.56 7.49 -14.31
C TYR A 52 -1.92 8.54 -15.23
N SER A 53 -1.94 9.82 -14.86
CA SER A 53 -1.40 10.91 -15.71
C SER A 53 0.10 10.72 -15.98
N ILE A 54 0.88 10.41 -14.94
CA ILE A 54 2.33 10.18 -15.06
C ILE A 54 2.60 8.95 -15.92
N THR A 55 1.89 7.84 -15.66
CA THR A 55 2.09 6.60 -16.42
C THR A 55 1.73 6.79 -17.88
N THR A 56 0.59 7.43 -18.20
CA THR A 56 0.19 7.71 -19.59
C THR A 56 1.24 8.54 -20.34
N LYS A 57 1.74 9.61 -19.70
CA LYS A 57 2.76 10.49 -20.31
C LYS A 57 4.05 9.75 -20.62
N LEU A 58 4.50 8.90 -19.69
CA LEU A 58 5.80 8.23 -19.81
C LEU A 58 5.75 6.95 -20.65
N THR A 59 4.67 6.18 -20.59
CA THR A 59 4.51 4.94 -21.37
C THR A 59 4.50 5.22 -22.87
N HIS A 60 3.84 6.31 -23.28
CA HIS A 60 3.61 6.63 -24.70
C HIS A 60 4.62 7.63 -25.29
N ALA A 61 5.59 8.10 -24.51
CA ALA A 61 6.50 9.18 -24.89
C ALA A 61 7.24 8.96 -26.22
N ASP A 62 7.55 7.70 -26.57
CA ASP A 62 8.24 7.34 -27.82
C ASP A 62 7.30 7.21 -29.04
N GLU A 63 5.99 7.09 -28.83
CA GLU A 63 4.99 6.90 -29.89
C GLU A 63 4.18 8.16 -30.21
N LYS A 64 3.75 8.86 -29.15
CA LYS A 64 3.00 10.11 -29.22
C LYS A 64 3.18 10.82 -27.89
N ASP A 65 3.54 12.10 -27.94
CA ASP A 65 3.47 12.95 -26.75
C ASP A 65 2.01 13.23 -26.40
N VAL A 66 1.41 12.39 -25.54
CA VAL A 66 0.01 12.52 -25.13
C VAL A 66 -0.14 13.77 -24.27
N ASN A 67 -0.97 14.71 -24.70
CA ASN A 67 -1.25 15.94 -23.96
C ASN A 67 -2.29 15.66 -22.86
N VAL A 68 -1.83 15.62 -21.61
CA VAL A 68 -2.66 15.33 -20.43
C VAL A 68 -2.80 16.58 -19.57
N ALA A 69 -4.03 16.93 -19.20
CA ALA A 69 -4.30 17.89 -18.12
C ALA A 69 -5.10 17.23 -17.00
N LEU A 70 -4.76 17.55 -15.76
CA LEU A 70 -5.45 17.11 -14.56
C LEU A 70 -6.09 18.32 -13.86
N PHE A 71 -7.37 18.21 -13.50
CA PHE A 71 -8.10 19.22 -12.75
C PHE A 71 -8.51 18.68 -11.37
N GLU A 72 -8.04 19.33 -10.31
CA GLU A 72 -8.35 19.03 -8.92
C GLU A 72 -9.16 20.17 -8.27
N LYS A 73 -10.29 19.81 -7.66
CA LYS A 73 -11.21 20.76 -7.02
C LYS A 73 -10.57 21.49 -5.83
N ALA A 74 -9.79 20.79 -5.01
CA ALA A 74 -9.14 21.37 -3.84
C ALA A 74 -8.02 22.32 -4.26
N PRO A 75 -7.76 23.39 -3.48
CA PRO A 75 -6.74 24.39 -3.82
C PRO A 75 -5.30 23.87 -3.66
N ARG A 76 -5.11 22.76 -2.95
CA ARG A 76 -3.84 22.05 -2.82
C ARG A 76 -4.12 20.59 -2.45
N PRO A 77 -3.12 19.69 -2.51
CA PRO A 77 -3.23 18.35 -1.95
C PRO A 77 -3.73 18.38 -0.50
N GLN A 78 -4.87 17.70 -0.27
CA GLN A 78 -5.54 17.62 1.03
C GLN A 78 -5.26 16.28 1.71
N TRP A 79 -5.55 16.25 3.02
CA TRP A 79 -5.59 15.01 3.79
C TRP A 79 -6.49 13.95 3.14
N LYS A 80 -6.02 12.70 3.17
CA LYS A 80 -6.79 11.49 2.84
C LYS A 80 -6.31 10.34 3.71
N ILE A 81 -7.23 9.46 4.09
CA ILE A 81 -6.89 8.15 4.68
C ILE A 81 -6.34 7.19 3.62
N GLY A 82 -5.64 6.15 4.06
CA GLY A 82 -4.95 5.17 3.21
C GLY A 82 -3.48 5.55 3.07
N GLU A 83 -2.69 5.15 4.08
CA GLU A 83 -1.32 5.62 4.32
C GLU A 83 -0.29 4.51 4.11
N SER A 84 -0.68 3.25 4.25
CA SER A 84 0.22 2.11 4.03
C SER A 84 0.32 1.75 2.55
N THR A 85 1.54 1.72 2.03
CA THR A 85 1.86 1.20 0.69
C THR A 85 2.61 -0.12 0.77
N LEU A 86 2.83 -0.77 -0.36
CA LEU A 86 3.55 -2.04 -0.44
C LEU A 86 4.71 -1.89 -1.42
N PRO A 87 5.62 -2.87 -1.49
CA PRO A 87 6.71 -2.86 -2.47
C PRO A 87 6.26 -2.73 -3.94
N TYR A 88 4.98 -3.01 -4.22
CA TYR A 88 4.32 -2.73 -5.49
C TYR A 88 4.36 -1.24 -5.84
N PHE A 89 3.90 -0.37 -4.94
CA PHE A 89 4.02 1.08 -5.12
C PHE A 89 5.47 1.53 -5.19
N GLY A 90 6.35 0.96 -4.36
CA GLY A 90 7.79 1.22 -4.44
C GLY A 90 8.40 0.85 -5.79
N THR A 91 7.93 -0.24 -6.41
CA THR A 91 8.35 -0.65 -7.75
C THR A 91 7.88 0.34 -8.81
N TRP A 92 6.62 0.81 -8.74
CA TRP A 92 6.15 1.86 -9.64
C TRP A 92 6.99 3.13 -9.51
N LEU A 93 7.31 3.56 -8.28
CA LEU A 93 8.18 4.71 -8.03
C LEU A 93 9.58 4.54 -8.64
N ASP A 94 10.19 3.36 -8.55
CA ASP A 94 11.50 3.10 -9.18
C ASP A 94 11.44 3.21 -10.71
N THR A 95 10.33 2.81 -11.36
CA THR A 95 10.15 2.96 -12.82
C THR A 95 10.13 4.41 -13.28
N ILE A 96 9.84 5.36 -12.37
CA ILE A 96 9.89 6.80 -12.62
C ILE A 96 11.11 7.48 -11.95
N GLY A 97 12.09 6.68 -11.51
CA GLY A 97 13.36 7.15 -10.95
C GLY A 97 13.30 7.61 -9.49
N LEU A 98 12.19 7.38 -8.78
CA LEU A 98 12.00 7.76 -7.38
C LEU A 98 12.39 6.61 -6.44
N LYS A 99 13.70 6.44 -6.26
CA LYS A 99 14.33 5.39 -5.42
C LYS A 99 14.18 5.64 -3.91
N PRO A 100 14.36 4.59 -3.07
CA PRO A 100 14.25 4.69 -1.60
C PRO A 100 15.04 5.82 -0.94
N GLU A 101 16.21 6.14 -1.48
CA GLU A 101 17.14 7.17 -0.96
C GLU A 101 16.45 8.55 -0.89
N TYR A 102 15.58 8.84 -1.87
CA TYR A 102 14.80 10.07 -1.96
C TYR A 102 13.49 9.94 -1.18
N MET A 103 12.82 8.79 -1.32
CA MET A 103 11.50 8.58 -0.73
C MET A 103 11.52 8.57 0.79
N LEU A 104 12.57 8.03 1.40
CA LEU A 104 12.77 8.03 2.84
C LEU A 104 13.17 9.40 3.42
N ARG A 105 13.22 10.46 2.59
CA ARG A 105 13.27 11.86 3.05
C ARG A 105 11.90 12.51 3.18
N LEU A 106 10.85 11.86 2.67
CA LEU A 106 9.49 12.39 2.68
C LEU A 106 8.53 11.46 3.44
N PHE A 107 8.81 10.17 3.46
CA PHE A 107 7.96 9.12 4.03
C PHE A 107 8.72 8.21 4.98
N THR A 108 7.97 7.49 5.81
CA THR A 108 8.54 6.49 6.73
C THR A 108 8.63 5.13 6.05
N LEU A 109 9.66 4.36 6.39
CA LEU A 109 9.80 2.98 5.94
C LEU A 109 8.56 2.16 6.36
N HIS A 110 8.08 1.32 5.45
CA HIS A 110 7.22 0.19 5.78
C HIS A 110 7.98 -1.09 5.43
N ASP A 111 8.25 -1.95 6.41
CA ASP A 111 9.12 -3.11 6.22
C ASP A 111 8.51 -4.44 6.69
N GLY A 112 7.24 -4.64 6.36
CA GLY A 112 6.55 -5.88 6.71
C GLY A 112 5.18 -5.65 7.32
N LEU A 113 4.47 -6.77 7.46
CA LEU A 113 3.10 -6.84 7.94
C LEU A 113 3.11 -7.73 9.18
N GLU A 114 2.74 -7.15 10.32
CA GLU A 114 2.69 -7.83 11.60
C GLU A 114 1.22 -7.92 12.03
N PHE A 115 0.80 -9.10 12.46
CA PHE A 115 -0.57 -9.42 12.85
C PHE A 115 -0.59 -10.01 14.25
N TYR A 116 -1.44 -9.48 15.11
CA TYR A 116 -1.71 -9.95 16.47
C TYR A 116 -3.17 -10.36 16.56
N ILE A 117 -3.44 -11.66 16.63
CA ILE A 117 -4.79 -12.22 16.62
C ILE A 117 -5.21 -12.52 18.05
N LEU A 118 -6.03 -11.64 18.61
CA LEU A 118 -6.48 -11.70 19.99
C LEU A 118 -7.48 -12.84 20.21
N ASP A 119 -7.32 -13.55 21.32
CA ASP A 119 -8.33 -14.49 21.80
C ASP A 119 -9.40 -13.72 22.59
N ARG A 120 -10.62 -13.64 22.05
CA ARG A 120 -11.71 -12.91 22.70
C ARG A 120 -12.18 -13.56 23.99
N GLU A 121 -12.24 -14.89 24.04
CA GLU A 121 -12.72 -15.65 25.19
C GLU A 121 -11.65 -15.83 26.26
N ASN A 122 -10.37 -15.91 25.85
CA ASN A 122 -9.25 -16.18 26.75
C ASN A 122 -8.32 -14.96 26.90
N GLN A 123 -8.87 -13.77 27.14
CA GLN A 123 -8.02 -12.58 27.32
C GLN A 123 -7.05 -12.74 28.52
N PRO A 124 -5.80 -12.26 28.43
CA PRO A 124 -5.25 -11.42 27.36
C PRO A 124 -4.47 -12.20 26.29
N GLU A 125 -4.74 -13.50 26.10
CA GLU A 125 -4.01 -14.37 25.17
C GLU A 125 -4.18 -13.94 23.70
N TYR A 126 -3.14 -14.20 22.90
CA TYR A 126 -3.14 -13.96 21.46
C TYR A 126 -2.04 -14.79 20.78
N LYS A 127 -2.17 -14.96 19.47
CA LYS A 127 -1.09 -15.40 18.58
C LYS A 127 -0.67 -14.27 17.66
N ASP A 128 0.54 -14.36 17.14
CA ASP A 128 1.05 -13.42 16.15
C ASP A 128 1.48 -14.12 14.87
N PHE A 129 1.58 -13.34 13.80
CA PHE A 129 2.23 -13.72 12.56
C PHE A 129 2.91 -12.48 12.00
N CYS A 130 4.19 -12.62 11.66
CA CYS A 130 4.95 -11.58 11.00
C CYS A 130 5.45 -12.07 9.65
N ALA A 131 5.28 -11.24 8.63
CA ALA A 131 6.02 -11.32 7.39
C ALA A 131 6.85 -10.04 7.24
N ARG A 132 8.17 -10.19 7.27
CA ARG A 132 9.11 -9.08 7.00
C ARG A 132 8.87 -8.48 5.61
N GLY A 133 9.33 -7.26 5.39
CA GLY A 133 9.43 -6.68 4.07
C GLY A 133 10.49 -7.39 3.23
N PRO A 134 10.75 -6.90 2.01
CA PRO A 134 11.76 -7.51 1.19
C PRO A 134 13.18 -7.12 1.62
N PRO A 135 14.21 -7.97 1.38
CA PRO A 135 15.58 -7.54 1.53
C PRO A 135 15.82 -6.21 0.81
N PRO A 136 16.59 -5.29 1.40
CA PRO A 136 16.55 -3.88 1.03
C PRO A 136 17.28 -3.54 -0.28
N PHE A 137 17.83 -4.56 -0.97
CA PHE A 137 18.28 -4.48 -2.35
C PHE A 137 17.12 -4.63 -3.37
N LEU A 138 15.91 -4.95 -2.90
CA LEU A 138 14.66 -4.90 -3.66
C LEU A 138 13.90 -3.60 -3.33
N ASN A 139 12.74 -3.40 -3.96
CA ASN A 139 11.92 -2.22 -3.73
C ASN A 139 11.25 -2.24 -2.36
N LEU A 140 11.34 -1.12 -1.64
CA LEU A 140 10.75 -0.93 -0.31
C LEU A 140 9.29 -0.48 -0.40
N ALA A 141 8.62 -0.51 0.75
CA ALA A 141 7.32 0.13 0.93
C ALA A 141 7.44 1.38 1.83
N TYR A 142 6.39 2.19 1.84
CA TYR A 142 6.36 3.47 2.56
C TYR A 142 5.03 3.68 3.30
N GLN A 143 5.12 4.30 4.48
CA GLN A 143 3.98 4.91 5.17
C GLN A 143 3.87 6.38 4.74
N LEU A 144 2.79 6.71 4.06
CA LEU A 144 2.56 7.98 3.39
C LEU A 144 1.71 8.93 4.22
N GLN A 145 2.19 10.16 4.40
CA GLN A 145 1.27 11.28 4.59
C GLN A 145 0.66 11.66 3.23
N ARG A 146 -0.64 11.46 3.05
CA ARG A 146 -1.28 11.60 1.72
C ARG A 146 -1.25 13.01 1.12
N ALA A 147 -1.25 14.06 1.93
CA ALA A 147 -1.06 15.42 1.41
C ALA A 147 0.35 15.59 0.79
N MET A 148 1.37 14.94 1.37
CA MET A 148 2.75 14.97 0.89
C MET A 148 2.94 14.10 -0.36
N SER A 149 2.36 12.90 -0.44
CA SER A 149 2.45 12.05 -1.64
C SER A 149 1.80 12.69 -2.86
N GLU A 150 0.60 13.25 -2.70
CA GLU A 150 -0.07 13.93 -3.80
C GLU A 150 0.67 15.22 -4.20
N LEU A 151 1.30 15.94 -3.27
CA LEU A 151 2.14 17.10 -3.60
C LEU A 151 3.40 16.69 -4.37
N LEU A 152 4.11 15.66 -3.91
CA LEU A 152 5.27 15.10 -4.62
C LEU A 152 4.91 14.72 -6.06
N LEU A 153 3.83 13.95 -6.23
CA LEU A 153 3.41 13.48 -7.56
C LEU A 153 2.85 14.61 -8.43
N THR A 154 2.24 15.64 -7.83
CA THR A 154 1.86 16.87 -8.56
C THR A 154 3.09 17.57 -9.13
N VAL A 155 4.10 17.82 -8.30
CA VAL A 155 5.34 18.49 -8.73
C VAL A 155 6.09 17.63 -9.76
N TYR A 156 6.11 16.31 -9.58
CA TYR A 156 6.68 15.38 -10.56
C TYR A 156 5.95 15.48 -11.90
N ALA A 157 4.60 15.40 -11.90
CA ALA A 157 3.78 15.48 -13.11
C ALA A 157 4.02 16.81 -13.86
N GLN A 158 4.08 17.92 -13.15
CA GLN A 158 4.41 19.24 -13.70
C GLN A 158 5.77 19.25 -14.40
N ARG A 159 6.81 18.68 -13.77
CA ARG A 159 8.15 18.55 -14.38
C ARG A 159 8.14 17.64 -15.61
N ALA A 160 7.31 16.59 -15.60
CA ALA A 160 7.08 15.71 -16.75
C ALA A 160 6.27 16.39 -17.88
N GLY A 161 5.80 17.62 -17.68
CA GLY A 161 5.04 18.38 -18.68
C GLY A 161 3.56 18.05 -18.72
N ILE A 162 2.99 17.57 -17.61
CA ILE A 162 1.55 17.43 -17.40
C ILE A 162 1.07 18.68 -16.68
N ASP A 163 0.01 19.31 -17.19
CA ASP A 163 -0.61 20.45 -16.53
C ASP A 163 -1.55 19.98 -15.41
N VAL A 164 -1.23 20.30 -14.16
CA VAL A 164 -2.02 19.94 -12.97
C VAL A 164 -2.60 21.20 -12.34
N TRP A 165 -3.91 21.36 -12.43
CA TRP A 165 -4.65 22.55 -12.00
C TRP A 165 -5.47 22.28 -10.74
N HIS A 166 -4.95 22.70 -9.59
CA HIS A 166 -5.67 22.75 -8.32
C HIS A 166 -6.63 23.95 -8.28
N GLY A 167 -7.67 23.87 -7.46
CA GLY A 167 -8.75 24.87 -7.41
C GLY A 167 -9.64 24.87 -8.65
N HIS A 168 -9.60 23.81 -9.47
CA HIS A 168 -10.37 23.70 -10.71
C HIS A 168 -11.22 22.43 -10.68
N ALA A 169 -12.54 22.58 -10.71
CA ALA A 169 -13.47 21.46 -10.65
C ALA A 169 -14.19 21.26 -11.98
N ALA A 170 -14.27 20.03 -12.46
CA ALA A 170 -15.16 19.72 -13.56
C ALA A 170 -16.63 19.90 -13.16
N ASP A 171 -17.41 20.53 -14.03
CA ASP A 171 -18.86 20.62 -13.93
C ASP A 171 -19.49 19.33 -14.50
N VAL A 172 -19.33 18.25 -13.73
CA VAL A 172 -19.65 16.88 -14.14
C VAL A 172 -21.07 16.68 -14.73
N PRO A 173 -22.13 17.34 -14.22
CA PRO A 173 -23.45 17.29 -14.85
C PRO A 173 -23.45 17.71 -16.33
N ASN A 174 -22.63 18.69 -16.70
CA ASN A 174 -22.58 19.30 -18.04
C ASN A 174 -21.47 18.75 -18.94
N VAL A 175 -20.72 17.75 -18.49
CA VAL A 175 -19.72 17.05 -19.30
C VAL A 175 -20.41 16.25 -20.41
N LYS A 176 -19.88 16.37 -21.63
CA LYS A 176 -20.19 15.56 -22.82
C LYS A 176 -18.88 14.98 -23.35
N VAL A 177 -18.86 13.69 -23.62
CA VAL A 177 -17.68 12.95 -24.12
C VAL A 177 -18.10 11.93 -25.17
N GLY A 178 -17.21 11.63 -26.12
CA GLY A 178 -17.47 10.63 -27.16
C GLY A 178 -18.49 11.13 -28.19
N ALA A 179 -19.54 10.34 -28.45
CA ALA A 179 -20.54 10.67 -29.47
C ALA A 179 -21.31 11.97 -29.20
N GLU A 180 -21.36 12.44 -27.94
CA GLU A 180 -22.04 13.67 -27.54
C GLU A 180 -21.17 14.93 -27.71
N GLY A 181 -19.92 14.75 -28.15
CA GLY A 181 -18.89 15.78 -28.27
C GLY A 181 -17.85 15.68 -27.18
N ASP A 182 -16.79 16.48 -27.28
CA ASP A 182 -15.64 16.46 -26.37
C ASP A 182 -15.61 17.75 -25.56
N VAL A 183 -16.52 17.89 -24.61
CA VAL A 183 -16.77 19.13 -23.86
C VAL A 183 -16.77 18.83 -22.36
N ILE A 184 -15.72 19.29 -21.68
CA ILE A 184 -15.53 19.11 -20.24
C ILE A 184 -15.46 20.51 -19.62
N PRO A 185 -16.58 21.07 -19.13
CA PRO A 185 -16.57 22.38 -18.51
C PRO A 185 -15.83 22.33 -17.17
N ILE A 186 -14.93 23.28 -16.96
CA ILE A 186 -14.11 23.41 -15.76
C ILE A 186 -14.44 24.75 -15.09
N ILE A 187 -14.67 24.71 -13.79
CA ILE A 187 -14.98 25.86 -12.94
C ILE A 187 -13.80 26.14 -12.02
N ASN A 188 -13.25 27.35 -12.10
CA ASN A 188 -12.32 27.87 -11.12
C ASN A 188 -13.06 28.11 -9.79
N LYS A 189 -12.57 27.50 -8.71
CA LYS A 189 -13.21 27.55 -7.39
C LYS A 189 -13.01 28.88 -6.68
N ASP A 190 -11.98 29.65 -7.03
CA ASP A 190 -11.66 30.93 -6.40
C ASP A 190 -12.59 32.04 -6.93
N ASP A 191 -12.59 32.28 -8.25
CA ASP A 191 -13.33 33.39 -8.88
C ASP A 191 -14.66 32.99 -9.55
N LYS A 192 -14.99 31.69 -9.56
CA LYS A 192 -16.18 31.11 -10.22
C LYS A 192 -16.22 31.26 -11.73
N SER A 193 -15.14 31.72 -12.37
CA SER A 193 -15.02 31.68 -13.81
C SER A 193 -15.04 30.24 -14.30
N SER A 194 -15.49 30.05 -15.54
CA SER A 194 -15.54 28.74 -16.17
C SER A 194 -15.01 28.78 -17.59
N PHE A 195 -14.37 27.70 -18.02
CA PHE A 195 -13.97 27.47 -19.40
C PHE A 195 -14.30 26.04 -19.79
N VAL A 196 -14.15 25.72 -21.07
CA VAL A 196 -14.31 24.35 -21.58
C VAL A 196 -12.93 23.81 -21.92
N ASN A 197 -12.58 22.66 -21.36
CA ASN A 197 -11.53 21.82 -21.93
C ASN A 197 -12.17 20.85 -22.93
N LYS A 198 -11.62 20.79 -24.14
CA LYS A 198 -11.98 19.80 -25.15
C LYS A 198 -11.01 18.64 -25.09
N ALA A 199 -11.53 17.44 -24.82
CA ALA A 199 -10.72 16.22 -24.82
C ALA A 199 -11.54 15.01 -25.28
N PRO A 200 -11.00 14.18 -26.20
CA PRO A 200 -11.66 12.95 -26.66
C PRO A 200 -11.72 11.84 -25.60
N LEU A 201 -10.96 11.97 -24.51
CA LEU A 201 -10.97 11.05 -23.38
C LEU A 201 -11.02 11.81 -22.04
N LEU A 202 -12.02 11.50 -21.23
CA LEU A 202 -12.10 11.87 -19.81
C LEU A 202 -11.73 10.70 -18.91
N VAL A 203 -10.89 10.95 -17.91
CA VAL A 203 -10.57 9.98 -16.87
C VAL A 203 -11.17 10.45 -15.55
N ASP A 204 -12.17 9.72 -15.05
CA ASP A 204 -12.77 9.94 -13.75
C ASP A 204 -11.88 9.33 -12.64
N ALA A 205 -11.07 10.17 -12.03
CA ALA A 205 -10.23 9.86 -10.89
C ALA A 205 -10.78 10.49 -9.59
N THR A 206 -12.11 10.71 -9.52
CA THR A 206 -12.77 11.30 -8.33
C THR A 206 -12.94 10.30 -7.18
N GLY A 207 -12.33 9.12 -7.28
CA GLY A 207 -12.34 8.07 -6.28
C GLY A 207 -13.76 7.63 -5.90
N ARG A 208 -13.99 7.37 -4.61
CA ARG A 208 -15.30 6.90 -4.10
C ARG A 208 -16.50 7.79 -4.41
N PHE A 209 -16.27 9.05 -4.79
CA PHE A 209 -17.36 9.95 -5.17
C PHE A 209 -17.96 9.56 -6.52
N ARG A 210 -17.18 8.90 -7.40
CA ARG A 210 -17.64 8.36 -8.69
C ARG A 210 -18.39 9.41 -9.49
N GLN A 211 -17.91 10.65 -9.51
CA GLN A 211 -18.70 11.80 -9.93
C GLN A 211 -19.22 11.61 -11.35
N PHE A 212 -18.40 11.08 -12.27
CA PHE A 212 -18.82 10.82 -13.64
C PHE A 212 -19.37 9.40 -13.78
N ALA A 213 -18.66 8.38 -13.28
CA ALA A 213 -19.06 6.98 -13.42
C ALA A 213 -20.45 6.66 -12.84
N SER A 214 -20.88 7.39 -11.80
CA SER A 214 -22.21 7.21 -11.19
C SER A 214 -23.38 7.62 -12.10
N LYS A 215 -23.14 8.43 -13.14
CA LYS A 215 -24.15 8.78 -14.16
C LYS A 215 -24.51 7.58 -15.02
N SER A 216 -23.56 6.66 -15.24
CA SER A 216 -23.73 5.48 -16.10
C SER A 216 -24.20 4.24 -15.33
N GLY A 217 -24.06 4.21 -14.00
CA GLY A 217 -24.46 3.07 -13.20
C GLY A 217 -24.47 3.32 -11.70
N ARG A 218 -25.51 2.81 -11.04
CA ARG A 218 -25.56 2.76 -9.57
C ARG A 218 -24.44 1.86 -9.06
N VAL A 219 -23.93 2.18 -7.90
CA VAL A 219 -22.92 1.34 -7.25
C VAL A 219 -23.56 0.03 -6.78
N GLN A 220 -22.85 -1.08 -6.94
CA GLN A 220 -23.21 -2.37 -6.37
C GLN A 220 -22.53 -2.54 -5.01
N ARG A 221 -23.27 -3.05 -4.02
CA ARG A 221 -22.69 -3.57 -2.78
C ARG A 221 -22.38 -5.05 -2.98
N LEU A 222 -21.21 -5.46 -2.52
CA LEU A 222 -20.76 -6.83 -2.66
C LEU A 222 -21.43 -7.68 -1.58
N GLU A 223 -21.76 -8.93 -1.91
CA GLU A 223 -22.43 -9.85 -1.00
C GLU A 223 -21.55 -10.17 0.22
N GLY A 224 -22.18 -10.47 1.36
CA GLY A 224 -21.49 -10.74 2.62
C GLY A 224 -21.37 -9.51 3.51
N ILE A 225 -20.41 -9.55 4.44
CA ILE A 225 -20.32 -8.56 5.51
C ILE A 225 -19.61 -7.30 5.00
N ASN A 226 -20.21 -6.14 5.24
CA ASN A 226 -19.57 -4.85 5.02
C ASN A 226 -18.91 -4.35 6.30
N GLN A 227 -18.11 -3.32 6.19
CA GLN A 227 -17.33 -2.79 7.31
C GLN A 227 -17.54 -1.29 7.43
N ASP A 228 -17.40 -0.82 8.66
CA ASP A 228 -17.28 0.58 9.02
C ASP A 228 -15.85 0.80 9.55
N ALA A 229 -15.26 1.95 9.26
CA ALA A 229 -13.97 2.34 9.82
C ALA A 229 -14.09 3.61 10.66
N PHE A 230 -13.36 3.68 11.76
CA PHE A 230 -13.26 4.86 12.61
C PHE A 230 -11.86 5.00 13.20
N TRP A 231 -11.33 6.24 13.21
CA TRP A 231 -9.92 6.48 13.47
C TRP A 231 -9.60 7.91 13.90
N ALA A 232 -8.38 8.08 14.40
CA ALA A 232 -7.76 9.37 14.70
C ALA A 232 -6.23 9.27 14.61
N TYR A 233 -5.55 10.38 14.89
CA TYR A 233 -4.10 10.49 14.88
C TYR A 233 -3.55 10.74 16.28
N PHE A 234 -2.40 10.14 16.57
CA PHE A 234 -1.83 10.08 17.90
C PHE A 234 -0.32 10.37 17.88
N THR A 235 0.20 10.78 19.03
CA THR A 235 1.62 10.75 19.37
C THR A 235 1.85 9.57 20.34
N CYS A 236 3.09 9.10 20.42
CA CYS A 236 3.49 8.05 21.35
C CYS A 236 4.88 8.40 21.89
N GLU A 237 4.97 8.71 23.19
CA GLU A 237 6.27 9.05 23.81
C GLU A 237 7.07 7.79 24.16
N ASN A 238 6.37 6.71 24.53
CA ASN A 238 6.96 5.42 24.89
C ASN A 238 6.60 4.33 23.87
N GLU A 239 7.15 4.42 22.66
CA GLU A 239 6.93 3.41 21.61
C GLU A 239 7.45 2.03 22.02
N ASP A 240 8.55 1.97 22.79
CA ASP A 240 9.16 0.72 23.26
C ASP A 240 8.21 -0.07 24.19
N GLY A 241 7.33 0.63 24.94
CA GLY A 241 6.32 0.01 25.79
C GLY A 241 5.26 -0.79 25.04
N ILE A 242 5.09 -0.60 23.73
CA ILE A 242 4.12 -1.38 22.94
C ILE A 242 4.54 -2.86 22.89
N ALA A 243 5.86 -3.12 22.83
CA ALA A 243 6.40 -4.48 22.77
C ALA A 243 6.17 -5.29 24.07
N GLU A 244 5.88 -4.62 25.19
CA GLU A 244 5.48 -5.27 26.45
C GLU A 244 4.06 -5.85 26.35
N GLU A 245 3.20 -5.26 25.52
CA GLU A 245 1.84 -5.72 25.30
C GLU A 245 1.73 -6.68 24.11
N LEU A 246 2.46 -6.38 23.04
CA LEU A 246 2.48 -7.13 21.79
C LEU A 246 3.90 -7.59 21.51
N ARG A 247 4.19 -8.88 21.74
CA ARG A 247 5.53 -9.44 21.63
C ARG A 247 6.12 -9.18 20.26
N HIS A 248 7.41 -8.91 20.21
CA HIS A 248 8.16 -8.64 18.98
C HIS A 248 7.63 -7.46 18.16
N PHE A 249 6.85 -6.54 18.76
CA PHE A 249 6.35 -5.36 18.07
C PHE A 249 7.47 -4.50 17.52
N GLU A 250 7.34 -4.15 16.25
CA GLU A 250 8.25 -3.25 15.55
C GLU A 250 7.43 -2.20 14.80
N ALA A 251 7.69 -0.94 15.11
CA ALA A 251 6.93 0.18 14.54
C ALA A 251 7.23 0.46 13.05
N GLY A 252 8.20 -0.25 12.47
CA GLY A 252 8.49 -0.23 11.03
C GLY A 252 7.48 -1.01 10.18
N HIS A 253 6.65 -1.86 10.81
CA HIS A 253 5.58 -2.59 10.13
C HIS A 253 4.30 -1.78 10.02
N THR A 254 3.44 -2.16 9.08
CA THR A 254 2.00 -1.95 9.29
C THR A 254 1.52 -3.02 10.26
N ASN A 255 1.15 -2.59 11.46
CA ASN A 255 0.75 -3.48 12.55
C ASN A 255 -0.77 -3.64 12.58
N HIS A 256 -1.23 -4.87 12.73
CA HIS A 256 -2.65 -5.24 12.74
C HIS A 256 -2.96 -5.96 14.05
N VAL A 257 -3.90 -5.44 14.84
CA VAL A 257 -4.44 -6.18 15.98
C VAL A 257 -5.83 -6.67 15.60
N CYS A 258 -5.94 -7.97 15.33
CA CYS A 258 -7.09 -8.65 14.77
C CYS A 258 -7.92 -9.35 15.86
N PHE A 259 -9.23 -9.37 15.68
CA PHE A 259 -10.19 -9.96 16.61
C PHE A 259 -11.52 -10.25 15.88
N PRO A 260 -12.48 -10.99 16.47
CA PRO A 260 -13.69 -11.43 15.75
C PRO A 260 -14.50 -10.32 15.05
N GLU A 261 -14.61 -9.14 15.65
CA GLU A 261 -15.34 -8.00 15.07
C GLU A 261 -14.61 -7.34 13.88
N GLY A 262 -13.30 -7.55 13.73
CA GLY A 262 -12.46 -6.87 12.75
C GLY A 262 -11.04 -6.68 13.24
N TRP A 263 -10.47 -5.50 13.03
CA TRP A 263 -9.08 -5.26 13.38
C TRP A 263 -8.76 -3.77 13.58
N MET A 264 -7.68 -3.52 14.30
CA MET A 264 -7.03 -2.23 14.49
C MET A 264 -5.78 -2.13 13.62
N TYR A 265 -5.58 -1.05 12.89
CA TYR A 265 -4.29 -0.72 12.31
C TYR A 265 -3.51 0.22 13.22
N LEU A 266 -2.18 0.06 13.25
CA LEU A 266 -1.25 1.06 13.77
C LEU A 266 -0.19 1.34 12.71
N ILE A 267 -0.17 2.57 12.21
CA ILE A 267 0.75 3.03 11.17
C ILE A 267 1.55 4.20 11.71
N ARG A 268 2.85 3.99 11.94
CA ARG A 268 3.80 5.04 12.28
C ARG A 268 4.26 5.76 11.03
N MET A 269 4.15 7.08 11.00
CA MET A 269 4.58 7.86 9.84
C MET A 269 5.08 9.26 10.21
N VAL A 270 5.84 9.85 9.31
CA VAL A 270 6.21 11.26 9.37
C VAL A 270 5.07 12.12 8.84
N SER A 271 4.76 13.19 9.54
CA SER A 271 3.85 14.24 9.10
C SER A 271 4.59 15.56 8.95
N TRP A 272 4.41 16.19 7.80
CA TRP A 272 4.90 17.52 7.43
C TRP A 272 3.90 18.64 7.72
N ASP A 273 2.85 18.31 8.48
CA ASP A 273 1.80 19.27 8.83
C ASP A 273 2.37 20.50 9.56
N GLY A 274 1.76 21.66 9.33
CA GLY A 274 2.27 22.96 9.79
C GLY A 274 3.42 23.56 8.96
N SER A 275 3.87 22.90 7.89
CA SER A 275 4.83 23.48 6.93
C SER A 275 4.13 24.40 5.91
N PRO A 276 4.72 25.57 5.57
CA PRO A 276 4.18 26.40 4.50
C PRO A 276 4.24 25.70 3.13
N LEU A 277 3.18 25.83 2.34
CA LEU A 277 3.03 25.11 1.07
C LEU A 277 4.17 25.41 0.08
N ALA A 278 4.55 26.67 -0.10
CA ALA A 278 5.63 27.06 -1.01
C ALA A 278 6.99 26.44 -0.62
N ASN A 279 7.23 26.32 0.69
CA ASN A 279 8.44 25.73 1.24
C ASN A 279 8.50 24.22 0.94
N LEU A 280 7.37 23.52 1.11
CA LEU A 280 7.27 22.10 0.75
C LEU A 280 7.53 21.89 -0.75
N ILE A 281 7.00 22.75 -1.61
CA ILE A 281 7.21 22.65 -3.06
C ILE A 281 8.69 22.86 -3.42
N ASP A 282 9.36 23.85 -2.85
CA ASP A 282 10.81 24.07 -3.04
C ASP A 282 11.63 22.86 -2.55
N MET A 283 11.28 22.30 -1.38
CA MET A 283 11.92 21.11 -0.83
C MET A 283 11.73 19.88 -1.74
N ILE A 284 10.52 19.66 -2.25
CA ILE A 284 10.22 18.56 -3.17
C ILE A 284 11.01 18.73 -4.47
N HIS A 285 11.08 19.93 -5.03
CA HIS A 285 11.90 20.20 -6.22
C HIS A 285 13.37 19.86 -5.97
N TYR A 286 13.90 20.19 -4.79
CA TYR A 286 15.27 19.87 -4.41
C TYR A 286 15.51 18.35 -4.33
N ILE A 287 14.58 17.60 -3.74
CA ILE A 287 14.63 16.13 -3.72
C ILE A 287 14.56 15.54 -5.15
N LEU A 288 13.70 16.08 -6.02
CA LEU A 288 13.61 15.66 -7.41
C LEU A 288 14.86 16.01 -8.23
N ASP A 289 15.54 17.11 -7.92
CA ASP A 289 16.83 17.47 -8.52
C ASP A 289 17.93 16.48 -8.07
N HIS A 290 17.92 16.02 -6.81
CA HIS A 290 18.79 14.92 -6.34
C HIS A 290 18.50 13.60 -7.05
N ALA A 291 17.22 13.28 -7.27
CA ALA A 291 16.80 12.10 -8.02
C ALA A 291 17.30 12.13 -9.47
N ALA A 292 17.13 13.26 -10.15
CA ALA A 292 17.65 13.46 -11.51
C ALA A 292 19.18 13.37 -11.57
N ALA A 293 19.87 13.87 -10.54
CA ALA A 293 21.33 13.79 -10.42
C ALA A 293 21.85 12.41 -9.96
N LYS A 294 20.96 11.47 -9.61
CA LYS A 294 21.30 10.14 -9.05
C LYS A 294 22.21 10.22 -7.83
N THR A 295 21.90 11.15 -6.92
CA THR A 295 22.71 11.38 -5.70
C THR A 295 22.60 10.17 -4.77
N GLN A 296 23.72 9.73 -4.18
CA GLN A 296 23.74 8.63 -3.21
C GLN A 296 23.16 9.08 -1.86
N HIS A 297 22.51 8.17 -1.12
CA HIS A 297 21.82 8.42 0.15
C HIS A 297 22.64 9.22 1.15
N ASP A 298 23.90 8.83 1.37
CA ASP A 298 24.80 9.45 2.35
C ASP A 298 25.21 10.90 1.97
N GLN A 299 24.89 11.34 0.76
CA GLN A 299 25.19 12.70 0.25
C GLN A 299 23.94 13.60 0.20
N ILE A 300 22.76 13.06 0.51
CA ILE A 300 21.49 13.81 0.51
C ILE A 300 21.24 14.31 1.93
N PRO A 301 20.89 15.60 2.12
CA PRO A 301 20.51 16.12 3.43
C PRO A 301 19.43 15.26 4.11
N SER A 302 19.54 15.14 5.43
CA SER A 302 18.57 14.47 6.27
C SER A 302 17.26 15.25 6.37
N MET A 303 16.18 14.62 6.85
CA MET A 303 14.90 15.30 7.07
C MET A 303 15.03 16.51 8.00
N THR A 304 15.87 16.43 9.03
CA THR A 304 16.17 17.55 9.93
C THR A 304 16.82 18.70 9.18
N GLU A 305 17.85 18.44 8.39
CA GLU A 305 18.52 19.46 7.59
C GLU A 305 17.59 20.04 6.51
N LEU A 306 16.79 19.21 5.84
CA LEU A 306 15.78 19.67 4.87
C LEU A 306 14.75 20.58 5.51
N ALA A 307 14.25 20.21 6.70
CA ALA A 307 13.31 21.04 7.44
C ALA A 307 13.91 22.41 7.78
N GLU A 308 15.16 22.46 8.20
CA GLU A 308 15.88 23.72 8.46
C GLU A 308 16.12 24.53 7.17
N MET A 309 16.65 23.90 6.12
CA MET A 309 16.98 24.54 4.84
C MET A 309 15.77 25.20 4.17
N PHE A 310 14.61 24.56 4.26
CA PHE A 310 13.39 25.03 3.61
C PHE A 310 12.43 25.73 4.57
N GLY A 311 12.70 25.74 5.88
CA GLY A 311 11.78 26.29 6.88
C GLY A 311 10.48 25.48 6.97
N CYS A 312 10.59 24.16 6.92
CA CYS A 312 9.50 23.21 7.08
C CYS A 312 9.50 22.64 8.50
N LYS A 313 8.42 21.94 8.86
CA LYS A 313 8.26 21.22 10.12
C LYS A 313 7.92 19.78 9.81
N PHE A 314 8.40 18.87 10.65
CA PHE A 314 7.94 17.50 10.64
C PHE A 314 7.91 16.92 12.04
N GLN A 315 7.08 15.89 12.23
CA GLN A 315 7.02 15.08 13.44
C GLN A 315 6.59 13.66 13.09
N TYR A 316 6.97 12.68 13.91
CA TYR A 316 6.41 11.34 13.82
C TYR A 316 5.05 11.30 14.52
N ILE A 317 4.08 10.68 13.85
CA ILE A 317 2.72 10.48 14.34
C ILE A 317 2.29 9.03 14.09
N TRP A 318 1.18 8.66 14.70
CA TRP A 318 0.55 7.37 14.55
C TRP A 318 -0.87 7.54 14.02
N SER A 319 -1.15 6.91 12.89
CA SER A 319 -2.52 6.71 12.42
C SER A 319 -3.05 5.42 13.02
N ILE A 320 -4.10 5.53 13.83
CA ILE A 320 -4.70 4.39 14.53
C ILE A 320 -6.19 4.40 14.30
N GLY A 321 -6.70 3.27 13.84
CA GLY A 321 -8.11 3.11 13.55
C GLY A 321 -8.54 1.68 13.52
N TYR A 322 -9.85 1.51 13.58
CA TYR A 322 -10.49 0.22 13.47
C TYR A 322 -11.21 0.09 12.13
N ALA A 323 -11.22 -1.10 11.56
CA ALA A 323 -12.13 -1.51 10.51
C ALA A 323 -12.95 -2.70 11.01
N ILE A 324 -14.22 -2.44 11.30
CA ILE A 324 -15.12 -3.31 12.06
C ILE A 324 -16.28 -3.72 11.19
N ARG A 325 -16.71 -4.97 11.31
CA ARG A 325 -17.90 -5.48 10.63
C ARG A 325 -19.13 -4.68 11.02
N ASN A 326 -19.96 -4.36 10.02
CA ASN A 326 -21.14 -3.51 10.21
C ASN A 326 -22.30 -4.20 10.96
N ASP A 327 -22.19 -5.50 11.22
CA ASP A 327 -23.08 -6.30 12.04
C ASP A 327 -22.61 -6.42 13.50
N THR A 328 -21.55 -5.69 13.89
CA THR A 328 -21.07 -5.67 15.27
C THR A 328 -22.12 -5.05 16.20
N PRO A 329 -22.54 -5.75 17.29
CA PRO A 329 -23.49 -5.18 18.24
C PRO A 329 -22.77 -4.13 19.07
N TYR A 330 -23.40 -2.96 19.14
CA TYR A 330 -23.05 -1.90 20.07
C TYR A 330 -24.12 -1.82 21.16
N PRO A 331 -23.78 -1.40 22.39
CA PRO A 331 -24.76 -1.24 23.43
C PRO A 331 -25.75 -0.11 23.10
N GLU A 332 -26.81 -0.01 23.89
CA GLU A 332 -27.81 1.04 23.75
C GLU A 332 -27.17 2.44 23.75
N ALA A 333 -27.81 3.38 23.05
CA ALA A 333 -27.24 4.69 22.78
C ALA A 333 -26.80 5.45 24.06
N ALA A 334 -27.50 5.25 25.17
CA ALA A 334 -27.17 5.85 26.47
C ALA A 334 -25.84 5.33 27.04
N GLU A 335 -25.58 4.02 26.93
CA GLU A 335 -24.32 3.43 27.37
C GLU A 335 -23.19 3.81 26.41
N LEU A 336 -23.43 3.71 25.10
CA LEU A 336 -22.43 4.07 24.08
C LEU A 336 -22.01 5.54 24.19
N ALA A 337 -22.91 6.43 24.63
CA ALA A 337 -22.60 7.83 24.87
C ALA A 337 -21.55 8.06 25.98
N THR A 338 -21.34 7.11 26.89
CA THR A 338 -20.32 7.20 27.94
C THR A 338 -18.88 7.07 27.40
N TYR A 339 -18.72 6.61 26.16
CA TYR A 339 -17.44 6.37 25.51
C TYR A 339 -16.91 7.56 24.69
N GLY A 340 -17.66 8.67 24.61
CA GLY A 340 -17.19 9.82 23.84
C GLY A 340 -18.28 10.81 23.42
N THR A 341 -17.85 11.86 22.74
CA THR A 341 -18.70 13.00 22.34
C THR A 341 -19.38 12.79 20.99
N ASN A 342 -18.75 12.05 20.08
CA ASN A 342 -19.24 11.79 18.73
C ASN A 342 -19.21 10.28 18.42
N GLU A 343 -19.88 9.87 17.35
CA GLU A 343 -20.02 8.44 17.02
C GLU A 343 -18.68 7.72 16.79
N ALA A 344 -17.73 8.37 16.10
CA ALA A 344 -16.43 7.78 15.80
C ALA A 344 -15.65 7.49 17.09
N GLU A 345 -15.55 8.49 17.97
CA GLU A 345 -14.89 8.37 19.27
C GLU A 345 -15.54 7.31 20.16
N ARG A 346 -16.88 7.31 20.23
CA ARG A 346 -17.63 6.34 21.03
C ARG A 346 -17.37 4.90 20.60
N ARG A 347 -17.45 4.64 19.28
CA ARG A 347 -17.19 3.30 18.74
C ARG A 347 -15.73 2.89 18.90
N PHE A 348 -14.79 3.82 18.68
CA PHE A 348 -13.37 3.61 18.92
C PHE A 348 -13.13 3.15 20.35
N ASN A 349 -13.51 3.98 21.32
CA ASN A 349 -13.26 3.71 22.75
C ASN A 349 -14.02 2.49 23.26
N PHE A 350 -15.23 2.22 22.73
CA PHE A 350 -15.97 1.00 23.07
C PHE A 350 -15.21 -0.27 22.66
N ILE A 351 -14.77 -0.35 21.40
CA ILE A 351 -14.00 -1.50 20.92
C ILE A 351 -12.66 -1.61 21.66
N THR A 352 -11.96 -0.49 21.88
CA THR A 352 -10.71 -0.47 22.66
C THR A 352 -10.91 -1.06 24.06
N LYS A 353 -11.98 -0.68 24.77
CA LYS A 353 -12.26 -1.13 26.14
C LYS A 353 -12.67 -2.61 26.21
N LYS A 354 -13.16 -3.19 25.11
CA LYS A 354 -13.58 -4.60 25.05
C LYS A 354 -12.42 -5.59 25.18
N TYR A 355 -11.20 -5.17 24.82
CA TYR A 355 -10.01 -6.02 24.83
C TYR A 355 -8.89 -5.44 25.68
N THR A 356 -8.36 -6.25 26.61
CA THR A 356 -7.30 -5.88 27.55
C THR A 356 -6.05 -5.38 26.81
N LYS A 357 -5.61 -6.09 25.77
CA LYS A 357 -4.45 -5.71 24.96
C LYS A 357 -4.64 -4.38 24.22
N LEU A 358 -5.81 -4.16 23.61
CA LEU A 358 -6.11 -2.87 22.96
C LEU A 358 -6.11 -1.72 23.98
N THR A 359 -6.72 -1.93 25.14
CA THR A 359 -6.75 -0.93 26.22
C THR A 359 -5.34 -0.58 26.69
N ASN A 360 -4.47 -1.56 26.91
CA ASN A 360 -3.12 -1.31 27.38
C ASN A 360 -2.25 -0.63 26.32
N VAL A 361 -2.32 -1.06 25.06
CA VAL A 361 -1.62 -0.42 23.95
C VAL A 361 -2.08 1.04 23.82
N MET A 362 -3.39 1.31 23.83
CA MET A 362 -3.90 2.68 23.65
C MET A 362 -3.56 3.64 24.81
N LYS A 363 -3.19 3.15 26.01
CA LYS A 363 -2.70 4.02 27.10
C LYS A 363 -1.36 4.69 26.78
N LEU A 364 -0.59 4.15 25.83
CA LEU A 364 0.70 4.70 25.41
C LEU A 364 0.55 5.87 24.43
N PHE A 365 -0.65 6.07 23.88
CA PHE A 365 -0.91 7.03 22.82
C PHE A 365 -1.67 8.25 23.32
N THR A 366 -1.25 9.44 22.88
CA THR A 366 -1.96 10.70 23.12
C THR A 366 -2.53 11.22 21.81
N ARG A 367 -3.86 11.42 21.74
CA ARG A 367 -4.51 11.91 20.52
C ARG A 367 -4.02 13.33 20.18
N ILE A 368 -3.76 13.58 18.91
CA ILE A 368 -3.43 14.91 18.39
C ILE A 368 -4.72 15.72 18.29
N GLU A 369 -4.73 16.93 18.85
CA GLU A 369 -5.91 17.81 18.86
C GLU A 369 -6.14 18.54 17.53
N ASP A 370 -5.09 19.13 16.95
CA ASP A 370 -5.17 20.02 15.78
C ASP A 370 -4.35 19.48 14.60
N HIS A 371 -4.51 18.20 14.28
CA HIS A 371 -3.87 17.62 13.08
C HIS A 371 -4.47 18.24 11.81
N TYR A 372 -3.68 18.88 10.94
CA TYR A 372 -4.13 19.70 9.81
C TYR A 372 -4.97 20.95 10.19
N GLY A 373 -4.83 21.45 11.42
CA GLY A 373 -5.50 22.67 11.90
C GLY A 373 -6.85 22.43 12.59
N SER A 374 -7.40 23.49 13.19
CA SER A 374 -8.58 23.42 14.09
C SER A 374 -9.89 22.99 13.42
N ASP A 375 -10.01 23.21 12.12
CA ASP A 375 -11.21 22.83 11.34
C ASP A 375 -11.19 21.35 10.92
N PHE A 376 -10.05 20.67 11.13
CA PHE A 376 -9.93 19.26 10.83
C PHE A 376 -10.66 18.42 11.88
N ALA A 377 -11.38 17.39 11.42
CA ALA A 377 -12.14 16.54 12.31
C ALA A 377 -11.19 15.73 13.22
N LYS A 378 -11.37 15.86 14.53
CA LYS A 378 -10.58 15.15 15.55
C LYS A 378 -10.72 13.63 15.49
N TRP A 379 -11.88 13.18 15.04
CA TRP A 379 -12.23 11.78 14.86
C TRP A 379 -12.94 11.61 13.53
N HIS A 380 -12.67 10.50 12.86
CA HIS A 380 -13.26 10.18 11.57
C HIS A 380 -14.04 8.89 11.63
N ILE A 381 -15.12 8.82 10.85
CA ILE A 381 -15.87 7.58 10.62
C ILE A 381 -16.27 7.51 9.15
N ARG A 382 -16.19 6.30 8.59
CA ARG A 382 -16.75 5.97 7.28
C ARG A 382 -17.46 4.64 7.37
N LYS A 383 -18.71 4.60 6.92
CA LYS A 383 -19.55 3.41 6.98
C LYS A 383 -19.70 2.78 5.60
N GLN A 384 -20.00 1.48 5.59
CA GLN A 384 -20.27 0.71 4.37
C GLN A 384 -19.13 0.88 3.35
N LEU A 385 -17.94 0.43 3.73
CA LEU A 385 -16.71 0.60 2.97
C LEU A 385 -16.77 -0.05 1.58
N ASN A 386 -17.23 -1.30 1.47
CA ASN A 386 -17.13 -2.02 0.20
C ASN A 386 -18.15 -1.55 -0.83
N TYR A 387 -17.74 -1.43 -2.08
CA TYR A 387 -18.61 -1.15 -3.22
C TYR A 387 -17.90 -1.44 -4.54
N GLN A 388 -18.67 -1.60 -5.63
CA GLN A 388 -18.16 -1.76 -6.99
C GLN A 388 -18.97 -0.90 -7.97
N SER A 389 -18.30 -0.25 -8.91
CA SER A 389 -18.95 0.37 -10.06
C SER A 389 -19.44 -0.68 -11.05
N THR A 390 -20.71 -0.61 -11.44
CA THR A 390 -21.27 -1.52 -12.46
C THR A 390 -20.86 -1.14 -13.89
N VAL A 391 -20.42 0.10 -14.09
CA VAL A 391 -19.90 0.63 -15.36
C VAL A 391 -18.63 1.42 -15.04
N VAL A 392 -17.52 1.06 -15.67
CA VAL A 392 -16.20 1.65 -15.39
C VAL A 392 -15.55 2.32 -16.61
N SER A 393 -16.14 2.13 -17.80
CA SER A 393 -15.76 2.82 -19.03
C SER A 393 -16.98 3.03 -19.91
N GLY A 394 -16.83 3.90 -20.91
CA GLY A 394 -17.84 4.14 -21.94
C GLY A 394 -17.35 5.11 -23.01
N PRO A 395 -18.26 5.63 -23.85
CA PRO A 395 -17.90 6.52 -24.95
C PRO A 395 -17.08 7.74 -24.50
N GLY A 396 -15.77 7.72 -24.78
CA GLY A 396 -14.86 8.81 -24.43
C GLY A 396 -14.56 8.97 -22.94
N TRP A 397 -14.79 7.95 -22.10
CA TRP A 397 -14.38 8.02 -20.70
C TRP A 397 -14.02 6.67 -20.06
N VAL A 398 -13.23 6.74 -18.99
CA VAL A 398 -12.88 5.63 -18.11
C VAL A 398 -12.76 6.12 -16.66
N THR A 399 -13.02 5.28 -15.65
CA THR A 399 -12.75 5.59 -14.23
C THR A 399 -11.64 4.71 -13.68
N VAL A 400 -10.81 5.25 -12.78
CA VAL A 400 -9.62 4.57 -12.22
C VAL A 400 -9.61 4.60 -10.69
N GLY A 401 -8.78 3.76 -10.07
CA GLY A 401 -8.62 3.65 -8.62
C GLY A 401 -9.93 3.33 -7.89
N ASP A 402 -10.17 4.00 -6.76
CA ASP A 402 -11.43 3.91 -5.99
C ASP A 402 -12.70 4.14 -6.83
N GLY A 403 -12.59 4.71 -8.04
CA GLY A 403 -13.70 4.85 -8.98
C GLY A 403 -14.25 3.52 -9.50
N ILE A 404 -13.42 2.48 -9.64
CA ILE A 404 -13.87 1.13 -10.05
C ILE A 404 -14.55 0.38 -8.91
N GLY A 405 -14.15 0.66 -7.67
CA GLY A 405 -14.59 -0.04 -6.47
C GLY A 405 -13.57 0.05 -5.35
N PHE A 406 -13.99 -0.31 -4.15
CA PHE A 406 -13.14 -0.41 -2.96
C PHE A 406 -13.67 -1.53 -2.07
N THR A 407 -12.80 -2.13 -1.25
CA THR A 407 -13.17 -3.22 -0.34
C THR A 407 -12.93 -2.83 1.11
N ASN A 408 -11.67 -2.83 1.54
CA ASN A 408 -11.26 -2.64 2.93
C ASN A 408 -9.82 -2.12 3.02
N PRO A 409 -9.42 -1.45 4.12
CA PRO A 409 -8.02 -1.09 4.35
C PRO A 409 -7.08 -2.29 4.60
N LEU A 410 -7.60 -3.48 4.91
CA LEU A 410 -6.78 -4.65 5.28
C LEU A 410 -5.86 -5.04 4.14
N LEU A 411 -4.54 -5.10 4.40
CA LEU A 411 -3.50 -5.31 3.39
C LEU A 411 -3.39 -4.23 2.30
N SER A 412 -3.97 -3.04 2.55
CA SER A 412 -3.81 -1.86 1.71
C SER A 412 -4.12 -2.02 0.20
N PRO A 413 -5.16 -2.75 -0.23
CA PRO A 413 -5.43 -2.95 -1.67
C PRO A 413 -5.82 -1.65 -2.39
N GLY A 414 -6.38 -0.66 -1.68
CA GLY A 414 -6.88 0.58 -2.28
C GLY A 414 -5.86 1.29 -3.16
N ILE A 415 -4.65 1.57 -2.63
CA ILE A 415 -3.56 2.11 -3.45
C ILE A 415 -2.93 0.98 -4.28
N ASN A 416 -2.48 -0.08 -3.60
CA ASN A 416 -1.52 -1.00 -4.19
C ASN A 416 -2.11 -1.86 -5.32
N ALA A 417 -3.28 -2.45 -5.09
CA ALA A 417 -4.00 -3.20 -6.12
C ALA A 417 -4.77 -2.26 -7.05
N GLY A 418 -5.24 -1.11 -6.53
CA GLY A 418 -5.91 -0.08 -7.32
C GLY A 418 -5.06 0.47 -8.47
N MET A 419 -3.74 0.54 -8.32
CA MET A 419 -2.81 0.91 -9.40
C MET A 419 -2.88 0.00 -10.63
N GLY A 420 -3.33 -1.25 -10.50
CA GLY A 420 -3.55 -2.10 -11.66
C GLY A 420 -4.58 -1.50 -12.62
N SER A 421 -5.56 -0.76 -12.09
CA SER A 421 -6.52 0.00 -12.92
C SER A 421 -5.89 1.24 -13.55
N ASP A 422 -5.15 2.03 -12.79
CA ASP A 422 -4.49 3.25 -13.29
C ASP A 422 -3.54 2.95 -14.45
N THR A 423 -2.72 1.91 -14.28
CA THR A 423 -1.65 1.57 -15.22
C THR A 423 -2.17 0.82 -16.44
N LEU A 424 -3.21 -0.01 -16.29
CA LEU A 424 -3.90 -0.61 -17.44
C LEU A 424 -4.66 0.45 -18.25
N ALA A 425 -5.33 1.40 -17.59
CA ALA A 425 -5.98 2.49 -18.31
C ALA A 425 -4.96 3.37 -19.05
N ALA A 426 -3.82 3.65 -18.44
CA ALA A 426 -2.73 4.38 -19.08
C ALA A 426 -2.21 3.66 -20.34
N GLU A 427 -1.99 2.34 -20.26
CA GLU A 427 -1.60 1.52 -21.42
C GLU A 427 -2.61 1.62 -22.57
N LEU A 428 -3.90 1.47 -22.27
CA LEU A 428 -4.97 1.45 -23.28
C LEU A 428 -5.30 2.84 -23.86
N THR A 429 -4.78 3.91 -23.26
CA THR A 429 -5.12 5.30 -23.61
C THR A 429 -4.81 5.61 -25.07
N LEU A 430 -3.60 5.28 -25.56
CA LEU A 430 -3.22 5.61 -26.94
C LEU A 430 -4.05 4.85 -27.98
N ALA A 431 -4.39 3.59 -27.70
CA ALA A 431 -5.28 2.80 -28.54
C ALA A 431 -6.69 3.41 -28.57
N SER A 432 -7.23 3.82 -27.42
CA SER A 432 -8.53 4.50 -27.34
C SER A 432 -8.56 5.83 -28.11
N LEU A 433 -7.45 6.58 -28.11
CA LEU A 433 -7.32 7.84 -28.87
C LEU A 433 -7.18 7.61 -30.38
N ARG A 434 -6.62 6.47 -30.79
CA ARG A 434 -6.46 6.08 -32.21
C ARG A 434 -7.70 5.39 -32.79
N ALA A 435 -8.63 4.93 -31.95
CA ALA A 435 -9.86 4.27 -32.39
C ALA A 435 -10.64 5.17 -33.35
N LYS A 436 -11.09 4.59 -34.47
CA LYS A 436 -11.75 5.31 -35.58
C LYS A 436 -13.20 5.63 -35.26
N ASP A 437 -13.82 4.80 -34.43
CA ASP A 437 -15.20 4.93 -34.00
C ASP A 437 -15.39 4.39 -32.58
N GLU A 438 -16.61 4.53 -32.10
CA GLU A 438 -17.02 4.12 -30.76
C GLU A 438 -17.03 2.60 -30.57
N THR A 439 -17.19 1.82 -31.64
CA THR A 439 -17.17 0.35 -31.56
C THR A 439 -15.75 -0.11 -31.25
N GLU A 440 -14.77 0.37 -32.02
CA GLU A 440 -13.36 0.09 -31.79
C GLU A 440 -12.90 0.57 -30.40
N ARG A 441 -13.39 1.75 -29.96
CA ARG A 441 -13.10 2.26 -28.62
C ARG A 441 -13.61 1.34 -27.52
N ARG A 442 -14.82 0.80 -27.65
CA ARG A 442 -15.38 -0.17 -26.69
C ARG A 442 -14.60 -1.48 -26.68
N GLU A 443 -14.13 -1.95 -27.83
CA GLU A 443 -13.29 -3.14 -27.91
C GLU A 443 -11.96 -2.95 -27.16
N VAL A 444 -11.34 -1.77 -27.27
CA VAL A 444 -10.14 -1.41 -26.48
C VAL A 444 -10.44 -1.50 -24.98
N TRP A 445 -11.55 -0.90 -24.52
CA TRP A 445 -11.89 -0.86 -23.10
C TRP A 445 -12.49 -2.17 -22.56
N ALA A 446 -12.93 -3.11 -23.39
CA ALA A 446 -13.46 -4.40 -22.94
C ALA A 446 -12.45 -5.19 -22.08
N LYS A 447 -11.15 -5.07 -22.37
CA LYS A 447 -10.08 -5.66 -21.53
C LYS A 447 -10.05 -5.03 -20.13
N TYR A 448 -10.24 -3.72 -20.06
CA TYR A 448 -10.29 -2.96 -18.82
C TYR A 448 -11.51 -3.32 -17.98
N ASP A 449 -12.70 -3.36 -18.61
CA ASP A 449 -13.96 -3.71 -17.95
C ASP A 449 -13.89 -5.10 -17.31
N LYS A 450 -13.35 -6.08 -18.04
CA LYS A 450 -13.15 -7.45 -17.54
C LYS A 450 -12.20 -7.49 -16.33
N TYR A 451 -11.11 -6.73 -16.38
CA TYR A 451 -10.17 -6.64 -15.26
C TYR A 451 -10.82 -6.03 -14.02
N ALA A 452 -11.49 -4.88 -14.18
CA ALA A 452 -12.14 -4.17 -13.07
C ALA A 452 -13.25 -5.01 -12.42
N ASP A 453 -14.04 -5.75 -13.21
CA ASP A 453 -15.08 -6.64 -12.70
C ASP A 453 -14.49 -7.74 -11.80
N GLY A 454 -13.46 -8.42 -12.29
CA GLY A 454 -12.82 -9.54 -11.59
C GLY A 454 -12.00 -9.11 -10.37
N ALA A 455 -11.24 -8.01 -10.48
CA ALA A 455 -10.31 -7.58 -9.43
C ALA A 455 -11.03 -7.21 -8.13
N VAL A 456 -12.08 -6.38 -8.19
CA VAL A 456 -12.81 -5.93 -6.98
C VAL A 456 -13.49 -7.10 -6.28
N LYS A 457 -14.11 -8.03 -7.03
CA LYS A 457 -14.74 -9.24 -6.48
C LYS A 457 -13.71 -10.15 -5.79
N SER A 458 -12.54 -10.32 -6.40
CA SER A 458 -11.47 -11.16 -5.86
C SER A 458 -10.91 -10.55 -4.56
N LEU A 459 -10.68 -9.24 -4.53
CA LEU A 459 -10.22 -8.53 -3.34
C LEU A 459 -11.28 -8.52 -2.22
N HIS A 460 -12.57 -8.54 -2.58
CA HIS A 460 -13.64 -8.64 -1.58
C HIS A 460 -13.71 -10.04 -0.98
N MET A 461 -13.58 -11.08 -1.79
CA MET A 461 -13.48 -12.45 -1.27
C MET A 461 -12.24 -12.60 -0.38
N MET A 462 -11.10 -12.08 -0.81
CA MET A 462 -9.91 -12.00 0.04
C MET A 462 -10.22 -11.38 1.41
N ASN A 463 -10.91 -10.24 1.41
CA ASN A 463 -11.33 -9.58 2.64
C ASN A 463 -12.28 -10.44 3.50
N GLN A 464 -13.32 -11.04 2.92
CA GLN A 464 -14.26 -11.90 3.67
C GLN A 464 -13.52 -13.07 4.34
N PHE A 465 -12.62 -13.73 3.61
CA PHE A 465 -11.79 -14.80 4.14
C PHE A 465 -10.91 -14.34 5.30
N LEU A 466 -10.17 -13.24 5.13
CA LEU A 466 -9.26 -12.77 6.18
C LEU A 466 -10.02 -12.34 7.44
N TYR A 467 -11.17 -11.68 7.33
CA TYR A 467 -12.03 -11.38 8.49
C TYR A 467 -12.51 -12.65 9.18
N ALA A 468 -12.90 -13.68 8.42
CA ALA A 468 -13.29 -14.96 9.01
C ALA A 468 -12.14 -15.65 9.74
N THR A 469 -10.89 -15.48 9.27
CA THR A 469 -9.72 -16.03 9.98
C THR A 469 -9.43 -15.34 11.32
N CYS A 470 -9.95 -14.13 11.54
CA CYS A 470 -9.83 -13.40 12.81
C CYS A 470 -10.74 -13.95 13.92
N LEU A 471 -11.61 -14.93 13.62
CA LEU A 471 -12.45 -15.59 14.63
C LEU A 471 -11.67 -16.49 15.60
N HIS A 472 -10.46 -16.93 15.23
CA HIS A 472 -9.63 -17.79 16.07
C HIS A 472 -8.14 -17.53 15.85
N PRO A 473 -7.32 -17.41 16.92
CA PRO A 473 -5.88 -17.14 16.81
C PRO A 473 -5.11 -18.09 15.88
N ASP A 474 -5.38 -19.38 15.96
CA ASP A 474 -4.71 -20.37 15.09
C ASP A 474 -5.09 -20.24 13.61
N ILE A 475 -6.36 -19.93 13.30
CA ILE A 475 -6.76 -19.78 11.89
C ILE A 475 -6.09 -18.54 11.31
N GLY A 476 -6.07 -17.42 12.04
CA GLY A 476 -5.38 -16.21 11.60
C GLY A 476 -3.87 -16.43 11.42
N ALA A 477 -3.19 -16.92 12.46
CA ALA A 477 -1.73 -17.06 12.50
C ALA A 477 -1.17 -18.18 11.61
N GLN A 478 -1.94 -19.27 11.39
CA GLN A 478 -1.46 -20.44 10.64
C GLN A 478 -2.08 -20.59 9.25
N VAL A 479 -3.17 -19.90 8.94
CA VAL A 479 -3.91 -20.07 7.68
C VAL A 479 -4.02 -18.76 6.93
N GLY A 480 -4.82 -17.81 7.41
CA GLY A 480 -5.22 -16.63 6.66
C GLY A 480 -4.05 -15.76 6.21
N PHE A 481 -3.34 -15.17 7.16
CA PHE A 481 -2.26 -14.22 6.85
C PHE A 481 -1.05 -14.87 6.16
N PRO A 482 -0.53 -16.04 6.60
CA PRO A 482 0.58 -16.70 5.90
C PRO A 482 0.23 -17.09 4.46
N LEU A 483 -0.97 -17.62 4.23
CA LEU A 483 -1.42 -17.99 2.88
C LEU A 483 -1.49 -16.76 1.97
N ASN A 484 -2.02 -15.65 2.48
CA ASN A 484 -2.10 -14.42 1.72
C ASN A 484 -0.72 -13.84 1.39
N MET A 485 0.21 -13.89 2.35
CA MET A 485 1.60 -13.45 2.09
C MET A 485 2.27 -14.31 1.03
N MET A 486 2.14 -15.64 1.13
CA MET A 486 2.66 -16.60 0.15
C MET A 486 2.05 -16.36 -1.24
N ALA A 487 0.72 -16.33 -1.36
CA ALA A 487 0.03 -16.15 -2.63
C ALA A 487 0.33 -14.79 -3.27
N GLY A 488 0.40 -13.74 -2.45
CA GLY A 488 0.61 -12.37 -2.88
C GLY A 488 2.06 -12.03 -3.27
N HIS A 489 3.07 -12.70 -2.72
CA HIS A 489 4.48 -12.30 -2.95
C HIS A 489 5.39 -13.42 -3.45
N ALA A 490 5.12 -14.69 -3.17
CA ALA A 490 6.04 -15.80 -3.49
C ALA A 490 5.81 -16.41 -4.89
N LYS A 491 4.89 -15.85 -5.69
CA LYS A 491 4.61 -16.35 -7.03
C LYS A 491 5.76 -16.04 -7.99
N MET A 492 6.24 -17.04 -8.73
CA MET A 492 7.39 -16.88 -9.63
C MET A 492 7.23 -15.77 -10.69
N LYS A 493 6.05 -15.72 -11.34
CA LYS A 493 5.85 -14.83 -12.50
C LYS A 493 5.37 -13.43 -12.12
N TRP A 494 4.62 -13.30 -11.03
CA TRP A 494 3.90 -12.07 -10.67
C TRP A 494 4.03 -11.70 -9.18
N GLY A 495 4.88 -12.41 -8.45
CA GLY A 495 5.21 -12.12 -7.06
C GLY A 495 6.28 -11.05 -6.96
N LEU A 496 6.66 -10.76 -5.72
CA LEU A 496 7.51 -9.64 -5.34
C LEU A 496 8.93 -9.75 -5.90
N ALA A 497 9.49 -10.95 -5.93
CA ALA A 497 10.86 -11.17 -6.41
C ALA A 497 11.01 -10.66 -7.85
N ARG A 498 10.10 -11.03 -8.76
CA ARG A 498 10.15 -10.58 -10.15
C ARG A 498 9.91 -9.08 -10.30
N ALA A 499 8.96 -8.58 -9.53
CA ALA A 499 8.57 -7.19 -9.55
C ALA A 499 9.69 -6.22 -9.25
N ALA A 500 10.52 -6.57 -8.26
CA ALA A 500 11.62 -5.73 -7.82
C ALA A 500 12.64 -5.43 -8.93
N PHE A 501 12.61 -6.19 -10.03
CA PHE A 501 13.47 -5.98 -11.21
C PHE A 501 12.73 -5.35 -12.39
N ILE A 502 11.44 -5.04 -12.24
CA ILE A 502 10.68 -4.27 -13.22
C ILE A 502 11.12 -2.81 -13.08
N THR A 503 11.98 -2.39 -13.99
CA THR A 503 12.49 -1.02 -14.07
C THR A 503 11.87 -0.24 -15.24
N ASN A 504 10.97 -0.87 -15.99
CA ASN A 504 10.32 -0.29 -17.16
C ASN A 504 8.85 0.01 -16.88
N ILE A 505 8.48 1.28 -17.00
CA ILE A 505 7.10 1.74 -16.81
C ILE A 505 6.11 1.11 -17.81
N LYS A 506 6.54 0.79 -19.03
CA LYS A 506 5.68 0.18 -20.07
C LYS A 506 5.24 -1.24 -19.70
N GLU A 507 6.07 -1.97 -18.95
CA GLU A 507 5.78 -3.36 -18.55
C GLU A 507 5.06 -3.45 -17.19
N TYR A 508 5.01 -2.35 -16.45
CA TYR A 508 4.49 -2.36 -15.07
C TYR A 508 3.01 -2.75 -15.00
N TYR A 509 2.17 -2.30 -15.94
CA TYR A 509 0.74 -2.63 -15.94
C TYR A 509 0.51 -4.14 -15.97
N ASN A 510 1.31 -4.88 -16.74
CA ASN A 510 1.18 -6.32 -16.90
C ASN A 510 1.41 -7.03 -15.56
N TYR A 511 2.36 -6.55 -14.77
CA TYR A 511 2.57 -7.03 -13.41
C TYR A 511 1.41 -6.64 -12.48
N ALA A 512 1.02 -5.36 -12.46
CA ALA A 512 0.00 -4.85 -11.56
C ALA A 512 -1.37 -5.51 -11.75
N THR A 513 -1.76 -5.82 -12.99
CA THR A 513 -3.07 -6.44 -13.30
C THR A 513 -3.14 -7.93 -12.97
N HIS A 514 -2.01 -8.63 -12.93
CA HIS A 514 -1.96 -10.08 -12.64
C HIS A 514 -1.72 -10.39 -11.16
N TRP A 515 -1.39 -9.39 -10.35
CA TRP A 515 -1.11 -9.59 -8.94
C TRP A 515 -2.39 -9.81 -8.11
N VAL A 516 -3.24 -8.78 -8.01
CA VAL A 516 -4.50 -8.80 -7.22
C VAL A 516 -4.32 -9.48 -5.85
N TRP A 517 -3.20 -9.21 -5.18
CA TRP A 517 -2.83 -9.83 -3.89
C TRP A 517 -2.76 -11.37 -3.86
N GLY A 518 -2.71 -12.04 -5.01
CA GLY A 518 -2.81 -13.49 -5.12
C GLY A 518 -4.21 -14.04 -4.83
N ALA A 519 -5.22 -13.17 -4.70
CA ALA A 519 -6.60 -13.54 -4.39
C ALA A 519 -7.27 -14.39 -5.48
N GLN A 520 -6.67 -14.46 -6.67
CA GLN A 520 -7.13 -15.27 -7.80
C GLN A 520 -6.36 -16.58 -7.94
N GLU A 521 -5.40 -16.86 -7.06
CA GLU A 521 -4.61 -18.08 -7.15
C GLU A 521 -5.43 -19.32 -6.75
N PRO A 522 -5.28 -20.45 -7.46
CA PRO A 522 -6.06 -21.65 -7.18
C PRO A 522 -5.93 -22.17 -5.74
N ILE A 523 -4.73 -22.13 -5.15
CA ILE A 523 -4.54 -22.54 -3.75
C ILE A 523 -5.28 -21.61 -2.80
N TYR A 524 -5.25 -20.30 -3.07
CA TYR A 524 -5.89 -19.31 -2.24
C TYR A 524 -7.40 -19.54 -2.22
N MET A 525 -8.01 -19.65 -3.41
CA MET A 525 -9.43 -19.91 -3.57
C MET A 525 -9.86 -21.21 -2.87
N ARG A 526 -9.13 -22.31 -3.07
CA ARG A 526 -9.46 -23.60 -2.43
C ARG A 526 -9.44 -23.53 -0.91
N VAL A 527 -8.41 -22.91 -0.32
CA VAL A 527 -8.31 -22.78 1.14
C VAL A 527 -9.35 -21.80 1.68
N ALA A 528 -9.59 -20.68 0.99
CA ALA A 528 -10.61 -19.72 1.38
C ALA A 528 -12.02 -20.33 1.36
N GLU A 529 -12.39 -21.02 0.29
CA GLU A 529 -13.69 -21.69 0.15
C GLU A 529 -13.89 -22.78 1.21
N LYS A 530 -12.89 -23.64 1.43
CA LYS A 530 -12.96 -24.70 2.46
C LYS A 530 -13.07 -24.10 3.86
N THR A 531 -12.29 -23.05 4.16
CA THR A 531 -12.33 -22.37 5.46
C THR A 531 -13.69 -21.72 5.71
N LEU A 532 -14.20 -20.95 4.74
CA LEU A 532 -15.51 -20.29 4.86
C LEU A 532 -16.65 -21.30 4.97
N SER A 533 -16.57 -22.43 4.25
CA SER A 533 -17.54 -23.51 4.33
C SER A 533 -17.57 -24.17 5.71
N LEU A 534 -16.40 -24.45 6.29
CA LEU A 534 -16.29 -25.06 7.63
C LEU A 534 -16.71 -24.12 8.76
N LEU A 535 -16.41 -22.82 8.64
CA LEU A 535 -16.88 -21.82 9.58
C LEU A 535 -18.39 -21.57 9.43
N GLY A 536 -18.96 -21.75 8.24
CA GLY A 536 -20.41 -21.77 8.01
C GLY A 536 -21.14 -20.56 8.59
N SER A 537 -22.21 -20.81 9.35
CA SER A 537 -22.98 -19.76 10.05
C SER A 537 -22.14 -18.96 11.05
N ASP A 538 -21.03 -19.50 11.57
CA ASP A 538 -20.21 -18.83 12.58
C ASP A 538 -19.52 -17.58 12.00
N VAL A 539 -19.35 -17.51 10.66
CA VAL A 539 -18.93 -16.25 10.01
C VAL A 539 -20.00 -15.17 10.15
N HIS A 540 -21.28 -15.53 10.12
CA HIS A 540 -22.41 -14.60 10.28
C HIS A 540 -22.82 -14.38 11.74
N ASP A 541 -22.60 -15.38 12.59
CA ASP A 541 -22.69 -15.30 14.04
C ASP A 541 -21.29 -15.28 14.64
N PHE A 542 -20.53 -14.22 14.35
CA PHE A 542 -19.15 -14.05 14.83
C PHE A 542 -19.06 -13.99 16.36
N LEU A 543 -20.20 -13.93 17.07
CA LEU A 543 -20.27 -14.08 18.52
C LEU A 543 -19.98 -15.52 18.97
N LYS A 544 -20.08 -16.51 18.08
CA LYS A 544 -19.74 -17.90 18.37
C LYS A 544 -18.27 -18.19 18.00
N ARG A 545 -17.52 -18.70 18.98
CA ARG A 545 -16.16 -19.19 18.75
C ARG A 545 -16.19 -20.51 17.94
N PRO A 546 -15.36 -20.68 16.90
CA PRO A 546 -15.20 -21.96 16.21
C PRO A 546 -14.77 -23.08 17.18
N SER A 547 -15.22 -24.32 16.96
CA SER A 547 -14.78 -25.46 17.79
C SER A 547 -13.36 -25.90 17.45
N ASP A 548 -12.68 -26.54 18.41
CA ASP A 548 -11.31 -27.02 18.23
C ASP A 548 -11.19 -28.02 17.07
N GLU A 549 -12.21 -28.84 16.82
CA GLU A 549 -12.23 -29.77 15.68
C GLU A 549 -12.26 -29.02 14.33
N VAL A 550 -13.06 -27.96 14.24
CA VAL A 550 -13.14 -27.12 13.03
C VAL A 550 -11.82 -26.39 12.81
N VAL A 551 -11.25 -25.80 13.86
CA VAL A 551 -9.94 -25.14 13.80
C VAL A 551 -8.86 -26.11 13.33
N LYS A 552 -8.85 -27.33 13.89
CA LYS A 552 -7.91 -28.38 13.50
C LYS A 552 -8.06 -28.79 12.04
N GLU A 553 -9.28 -29.04 11.57
CA GLU A 553 -9.52 -29.39 10.16
C GLU A 553 -9.04 -28.29 9.20
N ILE A 554 -9.33 -27.02 9.52
CA ILE A 554 -8.90 -25.87 8.71
C ILE A 554 -7.38 -25.76 8.65
N THR A 555 -6.71 -25.85 9.80
CA THR A 555 -5.25 -25.72 9.90
C THR A 555 -4.52 -26.86 9.21
N GLU A 556 -4.96 -28.12 9.38
CA GLU A 556 -4.39 -29.30 8.72
C GLU A 556 -4.58 -29.27 7.20
N PHE A 557 -5.76 -28.87 6.73
CA PHE A 557 -6.02 -28.71 5.30
C PHE A 557 -5.12 -27.66 4.67
N ALA A 558 -5.03 -26.47 5.29
CA ALA A 558 -4.20 -25.39 4.80
C ALA A 558 -2.70 -25.74 4.79
N ALA A 559 -2.20 -26.40 5.84
CA ALA A 559 -0.82 -26.88 5.90
C ALA A 559 -0.51 -27.87 4.77
N THR A 560 -1.43 -28.80 4.51
CA THR A 560 -1.31 -29.77 3.40
C THR A 560 -1.23 -29.05 2.05
N GLN A 561 -2.16 -28.12 1.79
CA GLN A 561 -2.17 -27.35 0.54
C GLN A 561 -0.88 -26.55 0.33
N ARG A 562 -0.35 -25.89 1.36
CA ARG A 562 0.93 -25.15 1.27
C ARG A 562 2.09 -26.09 0.98
N ARG A 563 2.22 -27.19 1.73
CA ARG A 563 3.31 -28.17 1.55
C ARG A 563 3.32 -28.70 0.12
N GLU A 564 2.17 -29.08 -0.41
CA GLU A 564 2.06 -29.57 -1.78
C GLU A 564 2.43 -28.50 -2.83
N ALA A 565 1.97 -27.26 -2.65
CA ALA A 565 2.26 -26.18 -3.60
C ALA A 565 3.73 -25.77 -3.59
N VAL A 566 4.36 -25.72 -2.42
CA VAL A 566 5.82 -25.55 -2.29
C VAL A 566 6.56 -26.74 -2.89
N GLY A 567 6.10 -27.96 -2.64
CA GLY A 567 6.67 -29.18 -3.22
C GLY A 567 6.64 -29.22 -4.75
N ARG A 568 5.59 -28.64 -5.37
CA ARG A 568 5.49 -28.46 -6.83
C ARG A 568 6.26 -27.26 -7.37
N GLY A 569 6.86 -26.43 -6.51
CA GLY A 569 7.59 -25.22 -6.91
C GLY A 569 6.69 -24.06 -7.38
N GLU A 570 5.41 -24.04 -6.99
CA GLU A 570 4.45 -23.00 -7.41
C GLU A 570 4.69 -21.67 -6.66
N TYR A 571 5.09 -21.76 -5.39
CA TYR A 571 5.35 -20.63 -4.49
C TYR A 571 6.73 -20.77 -3.90
N ILE A 572 7.60 -19.84 -4.26
CA ILE A 572 9.02 -19.98 -4.04
C ILE A 572 9.44 -18.93 -3.02
N GLY A 573 9.99 -19.39 -1.90
CA GLY A 573 10.66 -18.56 -0.92
C GLY A 573 12.07 -18.16 -1.38
N PHE A 574 12.23 -17.70 -2.61
CA PHE A 574 13.53 -17.24 -3.13
C PHE A 574 13.35 -15.90 -3.85
N PRO A 575 14.16 -14.87 -3.55
CA PRO A 575 15.25 -14.86 -2.56
C PRO A 575 14.76 -14.88 -1.09
N PHE A 576 13.44 -14.77 -0.86
CA PHE A 576 12.81 -14.71 0.46
C PHE A 576 12.69 -16.09 1.11
N ARG A 577 13.77 -16.63 1.65
CA ARG A 577 13.70 -17.89 2.42
C ARG A 577 12.55 -17.76 3.42
N TYR A 578 11.54 -18.62 3.36
CA TYR A 578 10.38 -18.47 4.24
C TYR A 578 10.79 -18.47 5.71
N PHE A 579 11.86 -19.19 6.06
CA PHE A 579 12.47 -19.18 7.40
C PHE A 579 12.94 -17.78 7.85
N GLY A 580 13.55 -17.01 6.96
CA GLY A 580 13.98 -15.65 7.24
C GLY A 580 12.84 -14.63 7.14
N TRP A 581 11.81 -14.95 6.36
CA TRP A 581 10.72 -14.04 6.03
C TRP A 581 9.52 -14.14 6.99
N PHE A 582 9.15 -15.34 7.43
CA PHE A 582 8.01 -15.64 8.30
C PHE A 582 8.47 -16.17 9.67
N ARG A 583 8.06 -15.51 10.76
CA ARG A 583 8.54 -15.80 12.12
C ARG A 583 8.37 -17.24 12.62
N TYR A 584 7.37 -17.97 12.13
CA TYR A 584 6.99 -19.28 12.68
C TYR A 584 6.99 -20.41 11.66
N PHE A 585 7.65 -20.21 10.53
CA PHE A 585 7.59 -21.15 9.41
C PHE A 585 8.99 -21.50 8.89
N ASN A 586 9.22 -22.77 8.58
CA ASN A 586 10.42 -23.16 7.83
C ASN A 586 10.28 -22.90 6.32
N ASN A 587 11.31 -23.28 5.57
CA ASN A 587 11.32 -23.17 4.11
C ASN A 587 10.29 -24.07 3.39
N GLU A 588 9.70 -25.02 4.11
CA GLU A 588 8.62 -25.89 3.66
C GLU A 588 7.23 -25.33 4.04
N LEU A 589 7.17 -24.15 4.68
CA LEU A 589 5.96 -23.54 5.24
C LEU A 589 5.24 -24.43 6.26
N GLU A 590 6.01 -25.19 7.02
CA GLU A 590 5.55 -25.90 8.21
C GLU A 590 5.60 -24.98 9.42
N TYR A 591 4.47 -24.89 10.11
CA TYR A 591 4.31 -24.03 11.27
C TYR A 591 4.84 -24.71 12.53
N ASP A 592 5.67 -23.99 13.29
CA ASP A 592 6.07 -24.37 14.65
C ASP A 592 6.48 -23.11 15.42
N GLU A 593 5.63 -22.69 16.34
CA GLU A 593 5.83 -21.48 17.15
C GLU A 593 7.02 -21.58 18.09
N VAL A 594 7.39 -22.80 18.53
CA VAL A 594 8.50 -23.02 19.46
C VAL A 594 9.81 -23.14 18.70
N LYS A 595 9.81 -23.90 17.60
CA LYS A 595 11.03 -24.24 16.85
C LYS A 595 11.54 -23.08 16.00
N TYR A 596 10.68 -22.26 15.42
CA TYR A 596 11.07 -21.33 14.35
C TYR A 596 11.07 -19.85 14.72
N ASN A 597 10.73 -19.45 15.95
CA ASN A 597 10.50 -18.07 16.44
C ASN A 597 11.67 -17.06 16.23
N THR A 598 12.03 -16.79 14.99
CA THR A 598 13.22 -16.04 14.56
C THR A 598 13.02 -15.61 13.10
N MET A 599 13.70 -14.54 12.67
CA MET A 599 13.58 -14.00 11.30
C MET A 599 14.90 -13.35 10.87
N ASP A 600 15.03 -13.06 9.58
CA ASP A 600 16.06 -12.16 9.09
C ASP A 600 15.85 -10.75 9.70
N SER A 601 16.96 -10.04 9.89
CA SER A 601 16.99 -8.64 10.30
C SER A 601 17.39 -7.80 9.09
N ILE A 602 16.39 -7.17 8.45
CA ILE A 602 16.54 -6.44 7.18
C ILE A 602 16.32 -4.92 7.35
N GLU A 603 15.84 -4.50 8.52
CA GLU A 603 15.75 -3.12 8.99
C GLU A 603 16.29 -2.94 10.41
N SER A 604 16.48 -1.69 10.80
CA SER A 604 16.86 -1.30 12.15
C SER A 604 16.36 0.11 12.48
N GLN A 605 16.26 0.39 13.77
CA GLN A 605 16.12 1.76 14.24
C GLN A 605 17.48 2.46 14.28
N CYS A 606 17.50 3.73 13.92
CA CYS A 606 18.62 4.61 14.25
C CYS A 606 18.72 4.75 15.78
N HIS A 607 19.89 4.48 16.36
CA HIS A 607 20.12 4.62 17.81
C HIS A 607 19.82 6.03 18.35
N ASN A 608 19.96 7.07 17.52
CA ASN A 608 19.77 8.46 17.94
C ASN A 608 18.29 8.89 17.88
N CYS A 609 17.66 8.83 16.70
CA CYS A 609 16.32 9.38 16.49
C CYS A 609 15.22 8.32 16.36
N LYS A 610 15.54 7.04 16.57
CA LYS A 610 14.61 5.89 16.58
C LYS A 610 13.82 5.65 15.29
N THR A 611 14.10 6.39 14.22
CA THR A 611 13.49 6.13 12.91
C THR A 611 13.94 4.77 12.38
N TRP A 612 13.01 4.07 11.74
CA TRP A 612 13.29 2.82 11.04
C TRP A 612 13.93 3.10 9.69
N TYR A 613 15.00 2.35 9.37
CA TYR A 613 15.67 2.36 8.07
C TYR A 613 16.01 0.92 7.64
N PRO A 614 16.03 0.64 6.34
CA PRO A 614 16.59 -0.59 5.82
C PRO A 614 18.07 -0.75 6.23
N ARG A 615 18.50 -2.00 6.38
CA ARG A 615 19.89 -2.40 6.55
C ARG A 615 20.59 -2.45 5.19
N ARG A 616 21.19 -1.34 4.77
CA ARG A 616 22.00 -1.29 3.54
C ARG A 616 23.37 -0.68 3.78
N ASN A 617 24.41 -1.34 3.27
CA ASN A 617 25.81 -0.91 3.43
C ASN A 617 26.16 0.45 2.81
N ASP A 618 25.32 0.95 1.90
CA ASP A 618 25.39 2.27 1.27
C ASP A 618 24.54 3.34 2.00
N PHE A 619 23.85 2.98 3.09
CA PHE A 619 23.01 3.87 3.90
C PHE A 619 23.64 4.02 5.29
N ARG A 620 24.81 4.65 5.36
CA ARG A 620 25.60 4.78 6.60
C ARG A 620 25.25 6.03 7.39
N ILE A 621 24.52 6.95 6.80
CA ILE A 621 23.98 8.14 7.47
C ILE A 621 22.48 7.95 7.69
N CYS A 622 21.97 8.34 8.86
CA CYS A 622 20.54 8.34 9.12
C CYS A 622 19.89 9.45 8.28
N GLY A 623 19.02 9.08 7.34
CA GLY A 623 18.34 10.06 6.49
C GLY A 623 17.33 10.94 7.22
N ALA A 624 17.05 10.70 8.50
CA ALA A 624 16.15 11.53 9.30
C ALA A 624 16.89 12.61 10.10
N CYS A 625 17.96 12.22 10.82
CA CYS A 625 18.69 13.12 11.73
C CYS A 625 20.15 13.37 11.36
N GLY A 626 20.67 12.78 10.28
CA GLY A 626 22.01 13.05 9.77
C GLY A 626 23.16 12.38 10.55
N VAL A 627 22.88 11.66 11.64
CA VAL A 627 23.94 10.96 12.38
C VAL A 627 24.49 9.75 11.62
N LYS A 628 25.76 9.44 11.83
CA LYS A 628 26.36 8.20 11.33
C LYS A 628 25.74 6.99 12.06
N ARG A 629 25.24 6.03 11.28
CA ARG A 629 24.66 4.77 11.76
C ARG A 629 25.75 3.80 12.21
N LEU A 630 25.40 2.95 13.18
CA LEU A 630 26.26 1.87 13.65
C LEU A 630 26.30 0.76 12.59
N GLU A 631 27.38 -0.02 12.52
CA GLU A 631 27.48 -1.13 11.56
C GLU A 631 26.34 -2.16 11.72
N SER A 632 25.98 -2.44 12.97
CA SER A 632 24.84 -3.26 13.33
C SER A 632 23.49 -2.70 12.89
N GLU A 633 23.40 -1.44 12.43
CA GLU A 633 22.17 -0.84 11.90
C GLU A 633 22.06 -0.96 10.38
N TYR A 634 23.18 -1.08 9.65
CA TYR A 634 23.15 -1.07 8.19
C TYR A 634 23.58 -2.39 7.52
N VAL A 635 24.07 -3.37 8.29
CA VAL A 635 24.37 -4.73 7.82
C VAL A 635 23.14 -5.63 8.01
N ILE A 636 22.76 -6.38 6.98
CA ILE A 636 21.66 -7.37 7.05
C ILE A 636 22.09 -8.53 7.95
N GLY A 637 21.23 -8.91 8.90
CA GLY A 637 21.39 -10.13 9.68
C GLY A 637 20.57 -11.25 9.07
N TRP A 638 21.22 -12.28 8.53
CA TRP A 638 20.53 -13.46 8.00
C TRP A 638 20.41 -14.53 9.07
N ASN A 639 19.18 -14.96 9.32
CA ASN A 639 18.87 -16.06 10.22
C ASN A 639 18.93 -17.37 9.43
N GLU A 640 19.82 -18.27 9.83
CA GLU A 640 20.44 -19.32 8.99
C GLU A 640 21.30 -18.78 7.82
N PRO A 641 22.44 -19.40 7.50
CA PRO A 641 23.28 -18.98 6.38
C PRO A 641 22.52 -19.15 5.06
N LEU A 642 22.45 -18.08 4.27
CA LEU A 642 22.22 -18.20 2.84
C LEU A 642 23.35 -19.04 2.22
N ILE A 643 23.08 -19.80 1.16
CA ILE A 643 24.14 -20.48 0.40
C ILE A 643 25.21 -19.42 0.06
N PRO A 644 26.48 -19.57 0.51
CA PRO A 644 27.48 -18.50 0.52
C PRO A 644 27.70 -17.82 -0.84
N GLU A 645 27.51 -18.54 -1.93
CA GLU A 645 27.63 -18.08 -3.30
C GLU A 645 26.58 -17.01 -3.66
N TYR A 646 25.34 -17.13 -3.16
CA TYR A 646 24.28 -16.14 -3.36
C TYR A 646 24.52 -14.87 -2.55
N MET A 647 25.12 -14.98 -1.36
CA MET A 647 25.48 -13.83 -0.52
C MET A 647 26.57 -12.96 -1.12
N ILE A 648 27.61 -13.59 -1.67
CA ILE A 648 28.70 -12.87 -2.35
C ILE A 648 28.16 -12.15 -3.59
N LYS A 649 27.21 -12.78 -4.31
CA LYS A 649 26.59 -12.27 -5.53
C LYS A 649 25.62 -11.11 -5.27
N TYR A 650 24.75 -11.24 -4.28
CA TYR A 650 23.64 -10.28 -4.04
C TYR A 650 23.93 -9.22 -2.97
N GLY A 651 24.90 -9.47 -2.08
CA GLY A 651 25.37 -8.45 -1.11
C GLY A 651 26.27 -7.37 -1.72
N LYS A 652 26.75 -7.55 -2.96
CA LYS A 652 27.66 -6.61 -3.66
C LYS A 652 27.04 -5.92 -4.87
N THR A 653 26.06 -6.54 -5.51
CA THR A 653 25.42 -6.04 -6.73
C THR A 653 23.95 -6.42 -6.74
N THR A 654 23.06 -5.49 -7.12
CA THR A 654 21.65 -5.79 -7.38
C THR A 654 21.56 -6.86 -8.48
N PRO A 655 20.93 -8.01 -8.25
CA PRO A 655 20.85 -9.03 -9.27
C PRO A 655 19.92 -8.69 -10.43
N THR A 656 20.05 -9.41 -11.53
CA THR A 656 19.02 -9.43 -12.58
C THR A 656 18.03 -10.54 -12.30
N TRP A 657 16.83 -10.43 -12.88
CA TRP A 657 15.84 -11.50 -12.85
C TRP A 657 16.40 -12.83 -13.38
N ASP A 658 17.16 -12.80 -14.49
CA ASP A 658 17.74 -14.02 -15.08
C ASP A 658 18.75 -14.69 -14.14
N ALA A 659 19.54 -13.89 -13.42
CA ALA A 659 20.49 -14.40 -12.44
C ALA A 659 19.80 -15.05 -11.24
N LEU A 660 18.71 -14.45 -10.76
CA LEU A 660 17.88 -15.06 -9.71
C LEU A 660 17.15 -16.31 -10.21
N ASN A 661 16.68 -16.29 -11.45
CA ASN A 661 15.99 -17.43 -12.05
C ASN A 661 16.93 -18.63 -12.23
N ALA A 662 18.18 -18.41 -12.64
CA ALA A 662 19.18 -19.48 -12.74
C ALA A 662 19.49 -20.10 -11.37
N ASP A 663 19.69 -19.26 -10.36
CA ASP A 663 19.94 -19.69 -8.99
C ASP A 663 18.74 -20.45 -8.40
N HIS A 664 17.53 -19.99 -8.72
CA HIS A 664 16.30 -20.66 -8.36
C HIS A 664 16.16 -22.06 -9.01
N VAL A 665 16.49 -22.21 -10.30
CA VAL A 665 16.48 -23.52 -10.97
C VAL A 665 17.46 -24.48 -10.29
N ALA A 666 18.64 -24.00 -9.87
CA ALA A 666 19.59 -24.79 -9.12
C ALA A 666 19.01 -25.24 -7.76
N TRP A 667 18.43 -24.31 -7.00
CA TRP A 667 17.80 -24.60 -5.70
C TRP A 667 16.67 -25.65 -5.81
N LEU A 668 15.79 -25.53 -6.80
CA LEU A 668 14.73 -26.53 -7.05
C LEU A 668 15.30 -27.91 -7.37
N THR A 669 16.39 -27.95 -8.14
CA THR A 669 17.05 -29.20 -8.53
C THR A 669 17.64 -29.90 -7.30
N GLU A 670 18.34 -29.15 -6.43
CA GLU A 670 18.87 -29.68 -5.17
C GLU A 670 17.76 -30.13 -4.22
N ARG A 671 16.68 -29.35 -4.10
CA ARG A 671 15.52 -29.70 -3.27
C ARG A 671 14.86 -31.00 -3.73
N LYS A 672 14.63 -31.14 -5.03
CA LYS A 672 14.06 -32.36 -5.61
C LYS A 672 14.93 -33.57 -5.27
N ALA A 673 16.25 -33.46 -5.42
CA ALA A 673 17.18 -34.52 -5.05
C ALA A 673 17.13 -34.87 -3.55
N ARG A 674 17.01 -33.88 -2.65
CA ARG A 674 16.82 -34.14 -1.20
C ARG A 674 15.51 -34.86 -0.91
N MET A 675 14.40 -34.43 -1.51
CA MET A 675 13.10 -35.07 -1.31
C MET A 675 13.08 -36.52 -1.80
N GLU A 676 13.67 -36.79 -2.98
CA GLU A 676 13.82 -38.15 -3.50
C GLU A 676 14.68 -39.02 -2.58
N ALA A 677 15.74 -38.45 -1.98
CA ALA A 677 16.57 -39.14 -1.00
C ALA A 677 15.85 -39.42 0.32
N GLU A 678 15.06 -38.47 0.84
CA GLU A 678 14.24 -38.65 2.06
C GLU A 678 13.13 -39.69 1.86
N GLU A 679 12.49 -39.68 0.69
CA GLU A 679 11.46 -40.67 0.34
C GLU A 679 12.07 -42.07 0.19
N ALA A 680 13.23 -42.18 -0.47
CA ALA A 680 14.00 -43.41 -0.54
C ALA A 680 14.42 -43.92 0.85
N ALA A 681 14.84 -43.03 1.76
CA ALA A 681 15.21 -43.39 3.13
C ALA A 681 14.00 -43.89 3.95
N LYS A 682 12.84 -43.22 3.82
CA LYS A 682 11.58 -43.67 4.44
C LYS A 682 11.12 -45.03 3.90
N MET A 683 11.22 -45.26 2.59
CA MET A 683 10.88 -46.54 1.96
C MET A 683 11.85 -47.66 2.34
N ALA A 684 13.12 -47.34 2.61
CA ALA A 684 14.14 -48.30 3.04
C ALA A 684 14.02 -48.71 4.52
N GLY A 685 13.05 -48.17 5.26
CA GLY A 685 12.91 -48.44 6.70
C GLY A 685 14.04 -47.88 7.55
N VAL A 686 14.84 -46.95 7.00
CA VAL A 686 15.91 -46.27 7.73
C VAL A 686 15.27 -45.12 8.50
N THR A 687 14.55 -45.43 9.59
CA THR A 687 14.36 -44.44 10.65
C THR A 687 15.66 -44.39 11.41
N ASP A 688 16.51 -43.39 11.15
CA ASP A 688 17.64 -43.16 12.03
C ASP A 688 17.70 -41.76 12.63
N SER A 689 17.98 -41.83 13.91
CA SER A 689 18.37 -40.78 14.82
C SER A 689 19.48 -39.91 14.22
N MET A 690 19.13 -38.73 13.72
CA MET A 690 20.07 -37.64 13.54
C MET A 690 19.49 -36.34 14.08
N ALA A 691 19.31 -36.31 15.40
CA ALA A 691 19.46 -35.08 16.15
C ALA A 691 20.93 -34.99 16.61
N ALA A 692 21.53 -33.82 16.39
CA ALA A 692 22.85 -33.41 16.88
C ALA A 692 24.09 -33.87 16.10
N THR A 693 24.36 -33.25 14.94
CA THR A 693 25.67 -32.68 14.57
C THR A 693 25.41 -31.80 13.34
N THR A 694 25.52 -30.47 13.37
CA THR A 694 26.78 -29.72 13.20
C THR A 694 26.60 -28.24 13.58
N MET A 695 27.68 -27.67 14.13
CA MET A 695 27.90 -26.25 14.45
C MET A 695 27.76 -25.31 13.27
#